data_AF-C7ZF81-F1
#
_entry.id   AF-C7ZF81-F1
#
_cell.length_a   1.000
_cell.length_b   1.000
_cell.length_c   1.000
_cell.angle_alpha   90.00
_cell.angle_beta   90.00
_cell.angle_gamma   90.00
#
_symmetry.space_group_name_H-M   'P 1'
#
loop_
_entity.id
_entity.type
_entity.pdbx_description
1 polymer ?
#
loop_
_entity_poly.entity_id
_entity_poly.type
_entity_poly.pdbx_seq_one_letter_code
_entity_poly.pdbx_strand_id
1 'polypeptide(L)'
;MAASNRQQEGIVSDSSIRDCCVNRFGDATGQETYDLFVPQDDIDSLTERDRVELTLKDQLQLNMAQDVLELTEYVVKKATKVFLLLIYCDAIDHIQDLQKADFTNNDLPLFEKPYRGGSGVSMHKWRLNDDASTYAEEQILSCFSTWPESKLDDFLRKQWVFLAPAFTKDKFDYVFYPPSPLPYLSTQAPGKSAGGGHFGTIKRCGLHNGHHDHQSLFEGEETEPHVKVAVKKLNERDSPDTDVNRFYVKERDTLEKMRRLDHRHLIKAIAAYKKGFDRYFVFPWAQGGSLRDLWQTNVSLDGDLVSWAIDQMAGLSDGLRQLHKRHTRHGDLKPENILCFTSGNGSPHQGTLVLADVGLAKYHPEYTRDRTKHTTTRHGTKIYEPPEMFTNQGNGPVSRKYDVWSLGCVFLEFTIWLLYGRSGLASFRQKLFQDHRAEGFWETESTQKPKIHQDVEDEINKILTEDLKADSALRDMVKLIVKLLLAPMIVERATTKAFLPELNAIKGNCSNTQYLFNSELQELARRRSESDANVVDEIQHPSREYPRTSLLRDQWQNVADNETARTLISRLGWPSLHPKTDTSRFCHSCAALDFQLPTLDLHRSIQELGSGPDDCSLCHFLFSCLVKVKPTPDEPVRLFRDDASHTLRVLPSASPIISIYFDPVSRDTPPSYAQLGLPILPERGSQRQFSLLNEWINLCDTNHDCTSVQEHEGSIDSMPTRVLHVGTVENPCLRLVETGDSIRDKYIALSHCWGKLSEDQKFTTSAGNLDDRKQEIPFDEMPKSFQDAVRVTRNLGVSYLWIDSLCIIQGDEADWEVESAKMEEVFNSAYCTIAASSAESSLVGFLGERTPRAYATIQTSQGPVIYLAEAIDNFQGHVEQSVLNSRGWVLQERALSRRTIHFTSTQAYWECGHGIYCETLAQLRNPQSQFLGDSSFPNLGLQYYKDERIRLVQHLYRVYCALQLTNPADRSKAILGLQKRLSRTFKSRADYGVIYGYFERTILWQAKTPNSLSRIPYGDERAVPSWSWMACTGEIQYMDIPFRQVSWTGNPTNPIENVPEGAEWDGELTAEASQLLIGRNELLSRAVIDCRTYTFDSVTWRCVVVGKSKMADEHGNIVHYVLLIRPLGGPAQVYERAGVGKLLDTQISKGTTKVYLR
;
A
#
# COMPACT_ATOMS: atom_id res chain seq x y z
N MET A 1 -37.62 -51.35 -37.07
CA MET A 1 -37.52 -50.12 -36.26
C MET A 1 -36.19 -50.03 -35.49
N ALA A 2 -35.67 -51.09 -34.85
CA ALA A 2 -34.37 -51.04 -34.14
C ALA A 2 -33.12 -50.82 -35.03
N ALA A 3 -33.14 -51.22 -36.31
CA ALA A 3 -32.03 -50.98 -37.25
C ALA A 3 -32.03 -49.54 -37.83
N SER A 4 -33.19 -48.89 -37.90
CA SER A 4 -33.35 -47.49 -38.35
C SER A 4 -32.93 -46.50 -37.27
N ASN A 5 -33.13 -46.84 -35.98
CA ASN A 5 -32.67 -46.01 -34.87
C ASN A 5 -31.14 -46.08 -34.68
N ARG A 6 -30.49 -47.23 -34.94
CA ARG A 6 -29.02 -47.35 -34.86
C ARG A 6 -28.28 -46.60 -35.99
N GLN A 7 -28.89 -46.44 -37.16
CA GLN A 7 -28.30 -45.63 -38.24
C GLN A 7 -28.33 -44.12 -37.93
N GLN A 8 -29.33 -43.65 -37.16
CA GLN A 8 -29.42 -42.25 -36.75
C GLN A 8 -28.48 -41.88 -35.59
N GLU A 9 -28.08 -42.83 -34.73
CA GLU A 9 -27.14 -42.57 -33.62
C GLU A 9 -25.67 -42.38 -34.08
N GLY A 10 -25.30 -42.90 -35.26
CA GLY A 10 -23.93 -42.83 -35.78
C GLY A 10 -23.60 -41.56 -36.59
N ILE A 11 -24.61 -40.86 -37.10
CA ILE A 11 -24.44 -39.66 -37.93
C ILE A 11 -24.13 -38.45 -37.04
N VAL A 12 -23.11 -37.69 -37.40
CA VAL A 12 -22.73 -36.45 -36.71
C VAL A 12 -23.60 -35.31 -37.21
N SER A 13 -24.29 -34.65 -36.28
CA SER A 13 -25.18 -33.51 -36.53
C SER A 13 -24.84 -32.31 -35.64
N ASP A 14 -25.37 -31.12 -35.96
CA ASP A 14 -25.27 -29.93 -35.09
C ASP A 14 -25.74 -30.22 -33.66
N SER A 15 -26.81 -31.01 -33.48
CA SER A 15 -27.29 -31.38 -32.14
C SER A 15 -26.28 -32.25 -31.39
N SER A 16 -25.68 -33.25 -32.06
CA SER A 16 -24.66 -34.11 -31.43
C SER A 16 -23.41 -33.34 -31.03
N ILE A 17 -22.98 -32.37 -31.84
CA ILE A 17 -21.85 -31.48 -31.52
C ILE A 17 -22.21 -30.57 -30.35
N ARG A 18 -23.41 -29.97 -30.39
CA ARG A 18 -23.91 -29.17 -29.28
C ARG A 18 -23.88 -29.98 -28.02
N ASP A 19 -24.35 -31.23 -28.02
CA ASP A 19 -24.41 -32.14 -26.87
C ASP A 19 -23.06 -32.46 -26.23
N CYS A 20 -21.96 -32.41 -26.98
CA CYS A 20 -20.61 -32.49 -26.45
C CYS A 20 -20.04 -31.16 -25.93
N CYS A 21 -20.66 -30.01 -26.24
CA CYS A 21 -20.13 -28.72 -25.78
C CYS A 21 -20.27 -28.57 -24.26
N VAL A 22 -19.19 -28.18 -23.59
CA VAL A 22 -19.12 -27.92 -22.15
C VAL A 22 -19.23 -26.42 -21.82
N ASN A 23 -19.52 -26.08 -20.55
CA ASN A 23 -19.77 -24.71 -20.07
C ASN A 23 -21.05 -24.02 -20.59
N ARG A 24 -22.13 -24.77 -20.87
CA ARG A 24 -23.44 -24.24 -21.34
C ARG A 24 -24.27 -23.46 -20.29
N PHE A 25 -23.66 -22.83 -19.30
CA PHE A 25 -24.38 -22.08 -18.28
C PHE A 25 -24.40 -20.58 -18.60
N GLY A 26 -25.58 -20.05 -18.91
CA GLY A 26 -25.90 -18.64 -18.68
C GLY A 26 -26.54 -18.52 -17.30
N ASP A 27 -25.95 -17.76 -16.38
CA ASP A 27 -26.68 -17.25 -15.23
C ASP A 27 -27.31 -15.89 -15.57
N ALA A 28 -28.25 -15.46 -14.71
CA ALA A 28 -29.06 -14.26 -14.89
C ALA A 28 -28.30 -12.92 -14.72
N THR A 29 -26.96 -12.91 -14.66
CA THR A 29 -26.17 -11.69 -14.39
C THR A 29 -24.89 -11.49 -15.21
N GLY A 30 -24.50 -12.43 -16.08
CA GLY A 30 -23.75 -12.09 -17.30
C GLY A 30 -22.35 -11.45 -17.19
N GLN A 31 -21.44 -11.92 -16.32
CA GLN A 31 -19.97 -11.83 -16.50
C GLN A 31 -19.24 -12.64 -15.40
N GLU A 32 -18.27 -13.53 -15.62
CA GLU A 32 -17.54 -14.04 -16.80
C GLU A 32 -17.05 -15.48 -16.43
N THR A 33 -16.72 -16.43 -17.33
CA THR A 33 -15.31 -16.70 -17.75
C THR A 33 -15.04 -17.97 -18.59
N TYR A 34 -16.02 -18.76 -19.05
CA TYR A 34 -15.69 -19.89 -19.94
C TYR A 34 -16.46 -19.81 -21.25
N ASP A 35 -15.70 -19.56 -22.31
CA ASP A 35 -16.16 -19.69 -23.68
C ASP A 35 -16.52 -21.17 -23.95
N LEU A 36 -17.63 -21.38 -24.65
CA LEU A 36 -18.11 -22.69 -25.08
C LEU A 36 -17.02 -23.42 -25.87
N PHE A 37 -16.72 -24.68 -25.53
CA PHE A 37 -15.82 -25.53 -26.32
C PHE A 37 -16.26 -26.99 -26.34
N VAL A 38 -15.78 -27.74 -27.34
CA VAL A 38 -15.91 -29.21 -27.45
C VAL A 38 -14.61 -29.85 -26.97
N PRO A 39 -14.66 -30.76 -25.97
CA PRO A 39 -13.47 -31.44 -25.49
C PRO A 39 -12.76 -32.29 -26.55
N GLN A 40 -11.44 -32.46 -26.44
CA GLN A 40 -10.67 -33.23 -27.42
C GLN A 40 -11.13 -34.71 -27.52
N ASP A 41 -11.44 -35.36 -26.39
CA ASP A 41 -11.94 -36.74 -26.39
C ASP A 41 -13.30 -36.86 -27.13
N ASP A 42 -14.14 -35.83 -27.04
CA ASP A 42 -15.40 -35.76 -27.78
C ASP A 42 -15.17 -35.51 -29.27
N ILE A 43 -14.18 -34.67 -29.64
CA ILE A 43 -13.78 -34.49 -31.04
C ILE A 43 -13.32 -35.83 -31.62
N ASP A 44 -12.49 -36.58 -30.89
CA ASP A 44 -11.97 -37.88 -31.32
C ASP A 44 -13.11 -38.91 -31.46
N SER A 45 -14.05 -38.93 -30.51
CA SER A 45 -15.25 -39.78 -30.54
C SER A 45 -16.23 -39.43 -31.67
N LEU A 46 -16.46 -38.15 -31.94
CA LEU A 46 -17.32 -37.68 -33.04
C LEU A 46 -16.69 -37.93 -34.41
N THR A 47 -15.36 -38.02 -34.48
CA THR A 47 -14.62 -38.18 -35.74
C THR A 47 -14.02 -39.58 -35.94
N GLU A 48 -14.53 -40.57 -35.21
CA GLU A 48 -14.28 -41.98 -35.51
C GLU A 48 -14.61 -42.30 -36.97
N ARG A 49 -13.77 -43.12 -37.59
CA ARG A 49 -13.80 -43.40 -39.03
C ARG A 49 -15.20 -43.77 -39.53
N ASP A 50 -15.89 -44.67 -38.83
CA ASP A 50 -17.21 -45.17 -39.23
C ASP A 50 -18.27 -44.07 -39.18
N ARG A 51 -18.18 -43.15 -38.20
CA ARG A 51 -19.12 -42.02 -38.05
C ARG A 51 -18.90 -40.97 -39.13
N VAL A 52 -17.65 -40.68 -39.47
CA VAL A 52 -17.29 -39.79 -40.58
C VAL A 52 -17.82 -40.34 -41.89
N GLU A 53 -17.57 -41.63 -42.18
CA GLU A 53 -18.01 -42.27 -43.41
C GLU A 53 -19.54 -42.26 -43.56
N LEU A 54 -20.26 -42.57 -42.48
CA LEU A 54 -21.73 -42.52 -42.45
C LEU A 54 -22.26 -41.10 -42.69
N THR A 55 -21.66 -40.10 -42.03
CA THR A 55 -22.09 -38.70 -42.13
C THR A 55 -21.86 -38.13 -43.54
N LEU A 56 -20.72 -38.45 -44.17
CA LEU A 56 -20.43 -38.02 -45.54
C LEU A 56 -21.39 -38.66 -46.57
N LYS A 57 -21.75 -39.93 -46.39
CA LYS A 57 -22.73 -40.62 -47.25
C LYS A 57 -24.12 -39.99 -47.15
N ASP A 58 -24.55 -39.65 -45.94
CA ASP A 58 -25.87 -39.08 -45.68
C ASP A 58 -25.98 -37.64 -46.18
N GLN A 59 -25.07 -36.75 -45.77
CA GLN A 59 -25.21 -35.31 -46.01
C GLN A 59 -24.78 -34.84 -47.40
N LEU A 60 -23.88 -35.56 -48.07
CA LEU A 60 -23.38 -35.18 -49.41
C LEU A 60 -23.99 -36.01 -50.55
N GLN A 61 -24.83 -37.01 -50.24
CA GLN A 61 -25.47 -37.91 -51.22
C GLN A 61 -24.48 -38.48 -52.26
N LEU A 62 -23.24 -38.78 -51.82
CA LEU A 62 -22.18 -39.25 -52.70
C LEU A 62 -22.45 -40.69 -53.17
N ASN A 63 -22.57 -40.88 -54.48
CA ASN A 63 -22.91 -42.18 -55.10
C ASN A 63 -21.69 -43.07 -55.39
N MET A 64 -20.47 -42.52 -55.34
CA MET A 64 -19.22 -43.23 -55.65
C MET A 64 -18.47 -43.58 -54.36
N ALA A 65 -18.23 -44.88 -54.13
CA ALA A 65 -17.55 -45.38 -52.92
C ALA A 65 -16.12 -44.83 -52.75
N GLN A 66 -15.45 -44.52 -53.86
CA GLN A 66 -14.08 -43.99 -53.87
C GLN A 66 -14.01 -42.56 -53.29
N ASP A 67 -14.96 -41.70 -53.66
CA ASP A 67 -14.99 -40.30 -53.22
C ASP A 67 -15.24 -40.19 -51.70
N VAL A 68 -16.11 -41.05 -51.17
CA VAL A 68 -16.36 -41.14 -49.73
C VAL A 68 -15.10 -41.61 -48.98
N LEU A 69 -14.40 -42.61 -49.51
CA LEU A 69 -13.19 -43.16 -48.89
C LEU A 69 -12.07 -42.11 -48.82
N GLU A 70 -11.84 -41.37 -49.91
CA GLU A 70 -10.82 -40.32 -49.97
C GLU A 70 -11.11 -39.15 -49.04
N LEU A 71 -12.37 -38.71 -48.95
CA LEU A 71 -12.79 -37.68 -48.01
C LEU A 71 -12.68 -38.16 -46.55
N THR A 72 -13.07 -39.40 -46.27
CA THR A 72 -12.96 -39.99 -44.93
C THR A 72 -11.50 -40.05 -44.46
N GLU A 73 -10.59 -40.48 -45.34
CA GLU A 73 -9.15 -40.49 -45.05
C GLU A 73 -8.60 -39.10 -44.77
N TYR A 74 -9.01 -38.11 -45.55
CA TYR A 74 -8.61 -36.72 -45.35
C TYR A 74 -9.10 -36.17 -44.00
N VAL A 75 -10.38 -36.39 -43.65
CA VAL A 75 -10.96 -35.93 -42.39
C VAL A 75 -10.23 -36.55 -41.21
N VAL A 76 -10.18 -37.87 -41.14
CA VAL A 76 -9.62 -38.61 -39.99
C VAL A 76 -8.14 -38.29 -39.78
N LYS A 77 -7.38 -38.07 -40.86
CA LYS A 77 -5.92 -37.80 -40.75
C LYS A 77 -5.56 -36.34 -40.55
N LYS A 78 -6.33 -35.40 -41.11
CA LYS A 78 -5.90 -33.99 -41.23
C LYS A 78 -6.92 -32.95 -40.76
N ALA A 79 -8.22 -33.25 -40.81
CA ALA A 79 -9.26 -32.23 -40.82
C ALA A 79 -10.45 -32.53 -39.86
N THR A 80 -10.21 -33.27 -38.78
CA THR A 80 -11.26 -33.61 -37.79
C THR A 80 -12.00 -32.40 -37.22
N LYS A 81 -11.29 -31.33 -36.83
CA LYS A 81 -11.91 -30.10 -36.30
C LYS A 81 -12.61 -29.31 -37.38
N VAL A 82 -12.00 -29.25 -38.58
CA VAL A 82 -12.59 -28.58 -39.75
C VAL A 82 -13.90 -29.27 -40.14
N PHE A 83 -13.94 -30.60 -40.17
CA PHE A 83 -15.14 -31.38 -40.47
C PHE A 83 -16.29 -31.08 -39.50
N LEU A 84 -16.04 -31.10 -38.20
CA LEU A 84 -17.05 -30.76 -37.19
C LEU A 84 -17.49 -29.30 -37.30
N LEU A 85 -16.56 -28.37 -37.58
CA LEU A 85 -16.87 -26.96 -37.81
C LEU A 85 -17.78 -26.77 -39.02
N LEU A 86 -17.54 -27.48 -40.12
CA LEU A 86 -18.42 -27.43 -41.30
C LEU A 86 -19.84 -27.90 -40.95
N ILE A 87 -20.00 -28.99 -40.21
CA ILE A 87 -21.32 -29.47 -39.76
C ILE A 87 -21.98 -28.43 -38.85
N TYR A 88 -21.23 -27.84 -37.92
CA TYR A 88 -21.73 -26.84 -36.98
C TYR A 88 -22.10 -25.49 -37.64
N CYS A 89 -21.53 -25.21 -38.82
CA CYS A 89 -21.84 -24.07 -39.68
C CYS A 89 -22.86 -24.39 -40.78
N ASP A 90 -23.35 -25.62 -40.87
CA ASP A 90 -24.21 -26.08 -41.97
C ASP A 90 -23.55 -25.85 -43.35
N ALA A 91 -22.25 -26.15 -43.46
CA ALA A 91 -21.39 -25.84 -44.61
C ALA A 91 -20.61 -27.08 -45.11
N ILE A 92 -21.11 -28.29 -44.82
CA ILE A 92 -20.42 -29.56 -45.11
C ILE A 92 -20.19 -29.80 -46.61
N ASP A 93 -21.03 -29.21 -47.46
CA ASP A 93 -20.93 -29.22 -48.91
C ASP A 93 -19.62 -28.64 -49.45
N HIS A 94 -18.96 -27.77 -48.68
CA HIS A 94 -17.67 -27.18 -49.05
C HIS A 94 -16.45 -28.02 -48.65
N ILE A 95 -16.61 -29.21 -48.07
CA ILE A 95 -15.47 -30.04 -47.62
C ILE A 95 -14.54 -30.45 -48.76
N GLN A 96 -15.07 -30.64 -49.97
CA GLN A 96 -14.29 -30.98 -51.17
C GLN A 96 -13.41 -29.82 -51.62
N ASP A 97 -13.87 -28.57 -51.45
CA ASP A 97 -13.08 -27.38 -51.77
C ASP A 97 -11.88 -27.23 -50.82
N LEU A 98 -12.10 -27.54 -49.53
CA LEU A 98 -11.05 -27.56 -48.53
C LEU A 98 -10.05 -28.71 -48.74
N GLN A 99 -10.52 -29.91 -49.11
CA GLN A 99 -9.67 -31.05 -49.44
C GLN A 99 -8.75 -30.76 -50.63
N LYS A 100 -9.28 -30.18 -51.71
CA LYS A 100 -8.49 -29.79 -52.90
C LYS A 100 -7.42 -28.75 -52.56
N ALA A 101 -7.65 -27.91 -51.56
CA ALA A 101 -6.72 -26.92 -51.07
C ALA A 101 -5.77 -27.43 -49.97
N ASP A 102 -5.84 -28.72 -49.61
CA ASP A 102 -5.12 -29.35 -48.48
C ASP A 102 -5.28 -28.60 -47.15
N PHE A 103 -6.49 -28.12 -46.85
CA PHE A 103 -6.78 -27.31 -45.66
C PHE A 103 -6.97 -28.18 -44.40
N THR A 104 -6.05 -28.09 -43.46
CA THR A 104 -5.99 -28.95 -42.27
C THR A 104 -6.43 -28.24 -40.99
N ASN A 105 -6.52 -28.98 -39.90
CA ASN A 105 -6.72 -28.42 -38.55
C ASN A 105 -5.65 -27.37 -38.17
N ASN A 106 -4.44 -27.45 -38.72
CA ASN A 106 -3.33 -26.53 -38.43
C ASN A 106 -3.46 -25.18 -39.15
N ASP A 107 -4.39 -25.08 -40.10
CA ASP A 107 -4.65 -23.85 -40.85
C ASP A 107 -5.63 -22.92 -40.13
N LEU A 108 -6.20 -23.37 -39.00
CA LEU A 108 -6.99 -22.56 -38.07
C LEU A 108 -6.07 -21.90 -37.00
N PRO A 109 -6.42 -20.71 -36.47
CA PRO A 109 -7.62 -19.94 -36.77
C PRO A 109 -7.49 -19.03 -37.99
N LEU A 110 -8.63 -18.69 -38.59
CA LEU A 110 -8.75 -17.75 -39.71
C LEU A 110 -9.29 -16.39 -39.24
N PHE A 111 -8.99 -15.35 -40.02
CA PHE A 111 -9.59 -14.02 -39.87
C PHE A 111 -9.86 -13.35 -41.23
N GLU A 112 -10.81 -12.41 -41.23
CA GLU A 112 -11.16 -11.62 -42.40
C GLU A 112 -10.36 -10.31 -42.50
N LYS A 113 -10.04 -9.88 -43.73
CA LYS A 113 -9.42 -8.58 -44.00
C LYS A 113 -10.07 -7.90 -45.21
N PRO A 114 -10.36 -6.58 -45.13
CA PRO A 114 -10.83 -5.81 -46.27
C PRO A 114 -9.81 -5.83 -47.42
N TYR A 115 -10.27 -6.05 -48.64
CA TYR A 115 -9.43 -6.04 -49.82
C TYR A 115 -8.83 -4.65 -50.06
N ARG A 116 -7.50 -4.54 -50.24
CA ARG A 116 -6.85 -3.25 -50.55
C ARG A 116 -7.23 -2.81 -51.97
N GLY A 117 -8.25 -1.97 -52.10
CA GLY A 117 -8.61 -1.29 -53.36
C GLY A 117 -9.94 -1.70 -54.00
N GLY A 118 -10.87 -2.35 -53.29
CA GLY A 118 -12.21 -2.68 -53.82
C GLY A 118 -13.20 -3.19 -52.76
N SER A 119 -14.43 -3.51 -53.18
CA SER A 119 -15.45 -4.16 -52.35
C SER A 119 -15.24 -5.67 -52.33
N GLY A 120 -14.78 -6.22 -51.20
CA GLY A 120 -14.59 -7.66 -51.00
C GLY A 120 -13.74 -7.97 -49.76
N VAL A 121 -13.81 -9.22 -49.29
CA VAL A 121 -13.09 -9.71 -48.10
C VAL A 121 -12.13 -10.82 -48.53
N SER A 122 -10.94 -10.86 -47.90
CA SER A 122 -9.96 -11.94 -48.10
C SER A 122 -9.72 -12.69 -46.80
N MET A 123 -9.58 -14.02 -46.89
CA MET A 123 -9.37 -14.91 -45.76
C MET A 123 -7.88 -15.21 -45.57
N HIS A 124 -7.40 -15.05 -44.33
CA HIS A 124 -6.00 -15.20 -43.98
C HIS A 124 -5.85 -16.12 -42.77
N LYS A 125 -4.74 -16.87 -42.72
CA LYS A 125 -4.35 -17.64 -41.54
C LYS A 125 -3.79 -16.72 -40.47
N TRP A 126 -4.21 -16.92 -39.23
CA TRP A 126 -3.63 -16.20 -38.09
C TRP A 126 -2.37 -16.92 -37.61
N ARG A 127 -1.22 -16.23 -37.52
CA ARG A 127 -0.04 -16.73 -36.80
C ARG A 127 0.39 -15.76 -35.71
N LEU A 128 0.64 -16.31 -34.51
CA LEU A 128 1.17 -15.58 -33.35
C LEU A 128 2.68 -15.42 -33.47
N ASN A 129 3.17 -14.20 -33.25
CA ASN A 129 4.59 -13.94 -32.99
C ASN A 129 4.93 -14.23 -31.51
N ASP A 130 6.22 -14.39 -31.18
CA ASP A 130 6.73 -14.78 -29.85
C ASP A 130 6.31 -13.84 -28.70
N ASP A 131 5.94 -12.60 -29.02
CA ASP A 131 5.52 -11.56 -28.08
C ASP A 131 4.00 -11.47 -27.88
N ALA A 132 3.22 -12.26 -28.62
CA ALA A 132 1.75 -12.22 -28.65
C ALA A 132 1.15 -10.86 -29.02
N SER A 133 1.95 -9.93 -29.57
CA SER A 133 1.56 -8.53 -29.82
C SER A 133 1.37 -8.21 -31.31
N THR A 134 1.98 -9.01 -32.19
CA THR A 134 1.96 -8.79 -33.63
C THR A 134 1.58 -10.07 -34.39
N TYR A 135 0.96 -9.89 -35.57
CA TYR A 135 0.44 -10.97 -36.40
C TYR A 135 1.26 -11.05 -37.69
N ALA A 136 1.88 -12.20 -37.94
CA ALA A 136 2.56 -12.45 -39.20
C ALA A 136 1.55 -12.89 -40.26
N GLU A 137 1.56 -12.21 -41.41
CA GLU A 137 0.70 -12.49 -42.56
C GLU A 137 1.20 -13.74 -43.29
N GLU A 138 0.37 -14.79 -43.38
CA GLU A 138 0.61 -15.88 -44.31
C GLU A 138 -0.66 -16.24 -45.09
N GLN A 139 -0.49 -16.21 -46.42
CA GLN A 139 -1.31 -16.87 -47.43
C GLN A 139 -2.79 -16.46 -47.52
N ILE A 140 -3.15 -15.86 -48.65
CA ILE A 140 -4.54 -15.68 -49.08
C ILE A 140 -5.11 -17.05 -49.41
N LEU A 141 -6.24 -17.42 -48.79
CA LEU A 141 -6.90 -18.71 -49.02
C LEU A 141 -8.00 -18.58 -50.07
N SER A 142 -7.65 -18.89 -51.32
CA SER A 142 -8.58 -18.81 -52.46
C SER A 142 -9.71 -19.84 -52.42
N CYS A 143 -9.61 -20.89 -51.60
CA CYS A 143 -10.67 -21.90 -51.44
C CYS A 143 -11.96 -21.35 -50.82
N PHE A 144 -11.91 -20.18 -50.17
CA PHE A 144 -13.08 -19.49 -49.62
C PHE A 144 -13.72 -18.49 -50.60
N SER A 145 -13.16 -18.31 -51.81
CA SER A 145 -13.60 -17.27 -52.76
C SER A 145 -15.03 -17.47 -53.31
N THR A 146 -15.54 -18.71 -53.26
CA THR A 146 -16.88 -19.09 -53.73
C THR A 146 -17.90 -19.21 -52.61
N TRP A 147 -17.50 -18.99 -51.36
CA TRP A 147 -18.37 -19.16 -50.21
C TRP A 147 -19.29 -17.95 -50.02
N PRO A 148 -20.56 -18.15 -49.64
CA PRO A 148 -21.43 -17.05 -49.22
C PRO A 148 -20.88 -16.34 -47.98
N GLU A 149 -20.97 -15.01 -47.95
CA GLU A 149 -20.52 -14.17 -46.82
C GLU A 149 -21.11 -14.62 -45.48
N SER A 150 -22.40 -14.98 -45.46
CA SER A 150 -23.07 -15.49 -44.25
C SER A 150 -22.49 -16.80 -43.71
N LYS A 151 -21.96 -17.68 -44.57
CA LYS A 151 -21.31 -18.94 -44.16
C LYS A 151 -19.88 -18.67 -43.68
N LEU A 152 -19.18 -17.69 -44.26
CA LEU A 152 -17.86 -17.26 -43.82
C LEU A 152 -17.90 -16.64 -42.42
N ASP A 153 -18.86 -15.75 -42.16
CA ASP A 153 -19.08 -15.14 -40.84
C ASP A 153 -19.32 -16.21 -39.77
N ASP A 154 -20.18 -17.19 -40.09
CA ASP A 154 -20.48 -18.29 -39.18
C ASP A 154 -19.26 -19.19 -38.94
N PHE A 155 -18.50 -19.51 -39.97
CA PHE A 155 -17.24 -20.27 -39.87
C PHE A 155 -16.21 -19.55 -38.99
N LEU A 156 -16.02 -18.24 -39.22
CA LEU A 156 -15.08 -17.40 -38.45
C LEU A 156 -15.47 -17.27 -36.98
N ARG A 157 -16.77 -17.12 -36.69
CA ARG A 157 -17.27 -16.99 -35.32
C ARG A 157 -17.26 -18.32 -34.58
N LYS A 158 -17.64 -19.41 -35.25
CA LYS A 158 -17.85 -20.72 -34.61
C LYS A 158 -16.57 -21.56 -34.52
N GLN A 159 -15.51 -21.26 -35.28
CA GLN A 159 -14.24 -22.01 -35.23
C GLN A 159 -13.70 -22.18 -33.80
N TRP A 160 -13.86 -21.14 -32.97
CA TRP A 160 -13.29 -21.09 -31.63
C TRP A 160 -13.76 -22.23 -30.73
N VAL A 161 -14.99 -22.73 -30.93
CA VAL A 161 -15.58 -23.86 -30.18
C VAL A 161 -14.70 -25.13 -30.24
N PHE A 162 -13.92 -25.31 -31.32
CA PHE A 162 -13.07 -26.50 -31.52
C PHE A 162 -11.58 -26.24 -31.23
N LEU A 163 -11.22 -25.02 -30.85
CA LEU A 163 -9.83 -24.56 -30.74
C LEU A 163 -9.34 -24.41 -29.28
N ALA A 164 -10.02 -25.04 -28.32
CA ALA A 164 -9.53 -25.11 -26.95
C ALA A 164 -8.15 -25.84 -26.91
N PRO A 165 -7.13 -25.26 -26.26
CA PRO A 165 -5.78 -25.82 -26.24
C PRO A 165 -5.66 -27.05 -25.32
N ALA A 166 -4.62 -27.85 -25.52
CA ALA A 166 -4.24 -28.95 -24.63
C ALA A 166 -2.87 -28.69 -23.96
N PHE A 167 -2.76 -29.00 -22.67
CA PHE A 167 -1.53 -28.89 -21.89
C PHE A 167 -0.83 -30.25 -21.81
N THR A 168 0.41 -30.34 -22.31
CA THR A 168 1.14 -31.60 -22.47
C THR A 168 2.38 -31.65 -21.57
N LYS A 169 2.82 -32.85 -21.22
CA LYS A 169 4.01 -33.08 -20.38
C LYS A 169 5.31 -32.60 -21.03
N ASP A 170 5.36 -32.55 -22.35
CA ASP A 170 6.55 -32.16 -23.10
C ASP A 170 6.67 -30.65 -23.33
N LYS A 171 5.57 -29.89 -23.15
CA LYS A 171 5.54 -28.45 -23.36
C LYS A 171 5.14 -27.72 -22.07
N PHE A 172 5.77 -26.57 -21.82
CA PHE A 172 5.50 -25.78 -20.61
C PHE A 172 5.08 -24.35 -20.92
N ASP A 173 5.67 -23.70 -21.92
CA ASP A 173 5.34 -22.32 -22.30
C ASP A 173 4.41 -22.29 -23.52
N TYR A 174 3.31 -21.55 -23.41
CA TYR A 174 2.29 -21.44 -24.45
C TYR A 174 1.93 -19.99 -24.74
N VAL A 175 1.47 -19.75 -25.96
CA VAL A 175 0.88 -18.48 -26.37
C VAL A 175 -0.46 -18.79 -27.03
N PHE A 176 -1.53 -18.18 -26.54
CA PHE A 176 -2.89 -18.41 -27.01
C PHE A 176 -3.48 -17.15 -27.64
N TYR A 177 -4.32 -17.36 -28.65
CA TYR A 177 -5.08 -16.30 -29.29
C TYR A 177 -6.07 -15.66 -28.31
N PRO A 178 -6.29 -14.34 -28.34
CA PRO A 178 -7.27 -13.67 -27.47
C PRO A 178 -8.68 -14.29 -27.48
N PRO A 179 -9.24 -14.74 -28.62
CA PRO A 179 -10.57 -15.36 -28.64
C PRO A 179 -10.58 -16.87 -28.31
N SER A 180 -9.41 -17.49 -28.06
CA SER A 180 -9.34 -18.92 -27.79
C SER A 180 -10.08 -19.27 -26.49
N PRO A 181 -11.05 -20.21 -26.49
CA PRO A 181 -11.57 -20.76 -25.25
C PRO A 181 -10.43 -21.48 -24.52
N LEU A 182 -10.45 -21.41 -23.19
CA LEU A 182 -9.52 -22.18 -22.35
C LEU A 182 -10.25 -23.44 -21.84
N PRO A 183 -9.55 -24.57 -21.67
CA PRO A 183 -10.15 -25.87 -21.37
C PRO A 183 -10.55 -26.01 -19.88
N TYR A 184 -11.06 -24.93 -19.31
CA TYR A 184 -11.43 -24.83 -17.91
C TYR A 184 -12.96 -24.95 -17.75
N LEU A 185 -13.38 -25.63 -16.70
CA LEU A 185 -14.77 -25.81 -16.29
C LEU A 185 -15.08 -24.97 -15.04
N SER A 186 -16.33 -24.52 -14.94
CA SER A 186 -16.83 -23.83 -13.75
C SER A 186 -17.04 -24.79 -12.59
N THR A 187 -16.20 -24.68 -11.55
CA THR A 187 -16.41 -25.40 -10.29
C THR A 187 -17.30 -24.55 -9.38
N GLN A 188 -18.62 -24.76 -9.43
CA GLN A 188 -19.55 -24.12 -8.49
C GLN A 188 -19.28 -24.63 -7.06
N ALA A 189 -18.54 -23.87 -6.26
CA ALA A 189 -18.55 -23.99 -4.81
C ALA A 189 -18.60 -22.57 -4.21
N PRO A 190 -19.75 -22.12 -3.69
CA PRO A 190 -19.83 -20.87 -2.96
C PRO A 190 -19.08 -21.03 -1.64
N GLY A 191 -18.02 -20.24 -1.41
CA GLY A 191 -17.46 -20.08 -0.06
C GLY A 191 -15.93 -20.05 0.11
N LYS A 192 -15.12 -20.38 -0.90
CA LYS A 192 -13.65 -20.19 -0.82
C LYS A 192 -13.10 -19.55 -2.09
N SER A 193 -13.22 -18.23 -2.18
CA SER A 193 -12.41 -17.45 -3.12
C SER A 193 -10.94 -17.69 -2.80
N ALA A 194 -10.23 -18.39 -3.70
CA ALA A 194 -8.79 -18.56 -3.61
C ALA A 194 -8.13 -17.17 -3.55
N GLY A 195 -7.19 -17.00 -2.60
CA GLY A 195 -6.66 -15.69 -2.22
C GLY A 195 -5.94 -14.97 -3.36
N GLY A 196 -6.05 -13.64 -3.38
CA GLY A 196 -5.17 -12.80 -4.21
C GLY A 196 -3.76 -12.78 -3.62
N GLY A 197 -2.80 -13.36 -4.32
CA GLY A 197 -1.38 -13.23 -4.03
C GLY A 197 -0.82 -11.88 -4.52
N HIS A 198 0.39 -11.52 -4.11
CA HIS A 198 1.00 -10.23 -4.46
C HIS A 198 1.19 -9.99 -5.95
N PHE A 199 1.52 -11.05 -6.69
CA PHE A 199 1.94 -10.94 -8.08
C PHE A 199 0.81 -11.27 -9.03
N GLY A 200 -0.40 -11.56 -8.53
CA GLY A 200 -1.45 -12.09 -9.36
C GLY A 200 -2.69 -12.62 -8.64
N THR A 201 -3.77 -12.82 -9.39
CA THR A 201 -4.98 -13.48 -8.90
C THR A 201 -4.86 -14.99 -9.08
N ILE A 202 -5.20 -15.76 -8.04
CA ILE A 202 -5.27 -17.23 -8.12
C ILE A 202 -6.73 -17.61 -8.20
N LYS A 203 -7.11 -18.36 -9.24
CA LYS A 203 -8.46 -18.89 -9.42
C LYS A 203 -8.42 -20.40 -9.37
N ARG A 204 -9.36 -21.01 -8.66
CA ARG A 204 -9.61 -22.46 -8.74
C ARG A 204 -10.46 -22.74 -9.97
N CYS A 205 -10.00 -23.66 -10.82
CA CYS A 205 -10.66 -24.07 -12.05
C CYS A 205 -10.66 -25.60 -12.15
N GLY A 206 -11.64 -26.18 -12.85
CA GLY A 206 -11.54 -27.57 -13.30
C GLY A 206 -10.85 -27.62 -14.66
N LEU A 207 -9.77 -28.37 -14.83
CA LEU A 207 -9.13 -28.57 -16.12
C LEU A 207 -9.65 -29.88 -16.74
N HIS A 208 -10.29 -29.82 -17.91
CA HIS A 208 -10.93 -30.99 -18.52
C HIS A 208 -9.92 -32.10 -18.87
N ASN A 209 -10.26 -33.36 -18.59
CA ASN A 209 -9.33 -34.51 -18.72
C ASN A 209 -8.79 -34.68 -20.15
N GLY A 210 -9.63 -34.54 -21.19
CA GLY A 210 -9.19 -34.58 -22.59
C GLY A 210 -8.23 -33.46 -23.03
N HIS A 211 -7.96 -32.46 -22.20
CA HIS A 211 -7.05 -31.36 -22.53
C HIS A 211 -5.73 -31.42 -21.75
N HIS A 212 -5.40 -32.55 -21.12
CA HIS A 212 -4.08 -32.76 -20.53
C HIS A 212 -3.62 -34.22 -20.41
N ASP A 213 -2.31 -34.43 -20.31
CA ASP A 213 -1.67 -35.73 -20.07
C ASP A 213 -1.00 -35.82 -18.67
N HIS A 214 -1.37 -34.91 -17.75
CA HIS A 214 -0.80 -34.74 -16.42
C HIS A 214 -1.39 -35.62 -15.28
N GLN A 215 -1.99 -36.78 -15.58
CA GLN A 215 -2.73 -37.61 -14.61
C GLN A 215 -1.93 -37.98 -13.35
N SER A 216 -0.62 -38.19 -13.47
CA SER A 216 0.27 -38.50 -12.34
C SER A 216 0.42 -37.39 -11.29
N LEU A 217 -0.11 -36.18 -11.55
CA LEU A 217 -0.14 -35.09 -10.57
C LEU A 217 -1.39 -35.11 -9.69
N PHE A 218 -2.37 -35.97 -9.99
CA PHE A 218 -3.72 -35.96 -9.43
C PHE A 218 -4.17 -37.34 -8.93
N GLU A 219 -3.23 -38.17 -8.45
CA GLU A 219 -3.51 -39.52 -7.97
C GLU A 219 -4.68 -39.54 -6.96
N GLY A 220 -5.74 -40.30 -7.26
CA GLY A 220 -6.94 -40.44 -6.43
C GLY A 220 -8.18 -39.63 -6.85
N GLU A 221 -8.12 -38.81 -7.91
CA GLU A 221 -9.26 -38.00 -8.44
C GLU A 221 -9.94 -38.61 -9.70
N GLU A 222 -9.93 -39.94 -9.88
CA GLU A 222 -10.30 -40.60 -11.17
C GLU A 222 -11.80 -40.54 -11.58
N THR A 223 -12.71 -40.01 -10.76
CA THR A 223 -14.16 -40.08 -11.01
C THR A 223 -14.78 -38.80 -11.57
N GLU A 224 -14.06 -37.67 -11.61
CA GLU A 224 -14.56 -36.39 -12.16
C GLU A 224 -14.09 -36.18 -13.62
N PRO A 225 -14.88 -35.50 -14.50
CA PRO A 225 -14.49 -35.22 -15.89
C PRO A 225 -13.35 -34.18 -16.01
N HIS A 226 -12.82 -33.71 -14.88
CA HIS A 226 -11.78 -32.69 -14.80
C HIS A 226 -10.92 -32.89 -13.56
N VAL A 227 -9.69 -32.35 -13.60
CA VAL A 227 -8.79 -32.24 -12.44
C VAL A 227 -8.82 -30.83 -11.86
N LYS A 228 -8.65 -30.69 -10.54
CA LYS A 228 -8.67 -29.38 -9.89
C LYS A 228 -7.33 -28.67 -10.04
N VAL A 229 -7.33 -27.48 -10.65
CA VAL A 229 -6.12 -26.66 -10.85
C VAL A 229 -6.25 -25.28 -10.23
N ALA A 230 -5.10 -24.70 -9.89
CA ALA A 230 -4.93 -23.30 -9.53
C ALA A 230 -4.35 -22.53 -10.74
N VAL A 231 -5.06 -21.53 -11.22
CA VAL A 231 -4.63 -20.64 -12.30
C VAL A 231 -4.22 -19.29 -11.69
N LYS A 232 -2.91 -18.99 -11.72
CA LYS A 232 -2.31 -17.74 -11.26
C LYS A 232 -2.15 -16.79 -12.44
N LYS A 233 -2.91 -15.71 -12.50
CA LYS A 233 -2.79 -14.62 -13.48
C LYS A 233 -1.90 -13.51 -12.93
N LEU A 234 -0.87 -13.05 -13.63
CA LEU A 234 -0.07 -11.89 -13.20
C LEU A 234 -0.82 -10.57 -13.40
N ASN A 235 -0.79 -9.67 -12.43
CA ASN A 235 -1.46 -8.36 -12.52
C ASN A 235 -0.53 -7.30 -13.12
N GLU A 236 -0.87 -6.73 -14.28
CA GLU A 236 -0.12 -5.60 -14.88
C GLU A 236 -0.28 -4.28 -14.10
N ARG A 237 -1.38 -4.12 -13.38
CA ARG A 237 -1.75 -2.84 -12.74
C ARG A 237 -0.97 -2.52 -11.46
N ASP A 238 -0.13 -3.41 -10.95
CA ASP A 238 0.49 -3.26 -9.63
C ASP A 238 1.88 -2.62 -9.60
N SER A 239 2.50 -2.36 -10.76
CA SER A 239 3.66 -1.46 -10.85
C SER A 239 3.90 -1.03 -12.32
N PRO A 240 3.51 0.19 -12.74
CA PRO A 240 3.69 0.65 -14.13
C PRO A 240 5.16 0.77 -14.58
N ASP A 241 6.12 0.67 -13.64
CA ASP A 241 7.56 0.65 -13.92
C ASP A 241 8.14 -0.78 -14.06
N THR A 242 7.31 -1.84 -14.03
CA THR A 242 7.80 -3.21 -14.25
C THR A 242 7.54 -3.77 -15.63
N ASP A 243 8.63 -4.23 -16.24
CA ASP A 243 8.59 -5.21 -17.31
C ASP A 243 7.99 -6.54 -16.79
N VAL A 244 6.66 -6.64 -16.80
CA VAL A 244 5.90 -7.85 -16.42
C VAL A 244 6.37 -9.07 -17.21
N ASN A 245 6.86 -8.88 -18.44
CA ASN A 245 7.44 -9.95 -19.23
C ASN A 245 8.75 -10.47 -18.63
N ARG A 246 9.61 -9.60 -18.10
CA ARG A 246 10.83 -10.02 -17.39
C ARG A 246 10.53 -10.88 -16.16
N PHE A 247 9.46 -10.56 -15.42
CA PHE A 247 9.00 -11.39 -14.30
C PHE A 247 8.44 -12.73 -14.78
N TYR A 248 7.54 -12.71 -15.76
CA TYR A 248 6.97 -13.90 -16.35
C TYR A 248 8.06 -14.86 -16.84
N VAL A 249 9.03 -14.37 -17.62
CA VAL A 249 10.14 -15.14 -18.16
C VAL A 249 10.95 -15.80 -17.04
N LYS A 250 11.31 -15.06 -16.00
CA LYS A 250 12.12 -15.61 -14.91
C LYS A 250 11.36 -16.62 -14.03
N GLU A 251 10.11 -16.33 -13.71
CA GLU A 251 9.24 -17.26 -12.96
C GLU A 251 9.03 -18.54 -13.77
N ARG A 252 8.68 -18.42 -15.06
CA ARG A 252 8.58 -19.53 -16.01
C ARG A 252 9.85 -20.37 -16.03
N ASP A 253 11.02 -19.77 -16.24
CA ASP A 253 12.29 -20.50 -16.34
C ASP A 253 12.63 -21.23 -15.02
N THR A 254 12.24 -20.66 -13.88
CA THR A 254 12.49 -21.27 -12.56
C THR A 254 11.53 -22.43 -12.30
N LEU A 255 10.24 -22.25 -12.62
CA LEU A 255 9.22 -23.30 -12.53
C LEU A 255 9.52 -24.46 -13.48
N GLU A 256 10.03 -24.18 -14.68
CA GLU A 256 10.46 -25.22 -15.63
C GLU A 256 11.63 -26.03 -15.07
N LYS A 257 12.62 -25.36 -14.44
CA LYS A 257 13.73 -26.04 -13.75
C LYS A 257 13.24 -26.90 -12.57
N MET A 258 12.28 -26.41 -11.78
CA MET A 258 11.67 -27.17 -10.69
C MET A 258 10.90 -28.39 -11.20
N ARG A 259 10.08 -28.21 -12.25
CA ARG A 259 9.32 -29.28 -12.89
C ARG A 259 10.24 -30.43 -13.32
N ARG A 260 11.45 -30.12 -13.80
CA ARG A 260 12.48 -31.10 -14.19
C ARG A 260 13.25 -31.75 -13.04
N LEU A 261 13.06 -31.31 -11.78
CA LEU A 261 13.74 -31.90 -10.61
C LEU A 261 13.00 -33.12 -10.02
N ASP A 262 11.86 -33.49 -10.58
CA ASP A 262 10.97 -34.60 -10.20
C ASP A 262 11.07 -35.01 -8.71
N HIS A 263 10.65 -34.10 -7.84
CA HIS A 263 10.74 -34.28 -6.40
C HIS A 263 9.37 -34.03 -5.76
N ARG A 264 8.91 -34.93 -4.88
CA ARG A 264 7.56 -34.89 -4.30
C ARG A 264 7.25 -33.66 -3.44
N HIS A 265 8.28 -33.01 -2.88
CA HIS A 265 8.15 -31.79 -2.08
C HIS A 265 8.43 -30.49 -2.86
N LEU A 266 8.48 -30.53 -4.19
CA LEU A 266 8.62 -29.35 -5.05
C LEU A 266 7.39 -29.21 -5.95
N ILE A 267 6.84 -28.00 -6.05
CA ILE A 267 5.64 -27.78 -6.86
C ILE A 267 5.90 -28.11 -8.34
N LYS A 268 4.98 -28.86 -8.96
CA LYS A 268 5.03 -29.25 -10.37
C LYS A 268 4.04 -28.41 -11.16
N ALA A 269 4.51 -27.32 -11.76
CA ALA A 269 3.69 -26.47 -12.62
C ALA A 269 3.27 -27.20 -13.91
N ILE A 270 1.99 -27.08 -14.26
CA ILE A 270 1.36 -27.73 -15.41
C ILE A 270 1.67 -26.95 -16.69
N ALA A 271 1.50 -25.62 -16.65
CA ALA A 271 1.75 -24.75 -17.79
C ALA A 271 2.07 -23.32 -17.36
N ALA A 272 2.79 -22.60 -18.21
CA ALA A 272 2.89 -21.15 -18.25
C ALA A 272 2.33 -20.69 -19.60
N TYR A 273 1.48 -19.67 -19.63
CA TYR A 273 0.97 -19.18 -20.91
C TYR A 273 0.69 -17.69 -20.96
N LYS A 274 0.69 -17.16 -22.18
CA LYS A 274 0.28 -15.80 -22.52
C LYS A 274 -1.06 -15.84 -23.27
N LYS A 275 -1.97 -14.92 -22.95
CA LYS A 275 -3.21 -14.70 -23.71
C LYS A 275 -3.43 -13.18 -23.82
N GLY A 276 -3.14 -12.61 -24.99
CA GLY A 276 -3.02 -11.16 -25.14
C GLY A 276 -1.92 -10.57 -24.24
N PHE A 277 -2.25 -9.50 -23.52
CA PHE A 277 -1.34 -8.86 -22.55
C PHE A 277 -1.20 -9.65 -21.24
N ASP A 278 -2.13 -10.55 -20.95
CA ASP A 278 -2.14 -11.29 -19.70
C ASP A 278 -1.12 -12.45 -19.69
N ARG A 279 -0.64 -12.78 -18.48
CA ARG A 279 0.36 -13.83 -18.22
C ARG A 279 -0.15 -14.77 -17.13
N TYR A 280 -0.03 -16.08 -17.34
CA TYR A 280 -0.63 -17.08 -16.48
C TYR A 280 0.32 -18.23 -16.14
N PHE A 281 0.13 -18.82 -14.96
CA PHE A 281 0.72 -20.09 -14.53
C PHE A 281 -0.36 -21.02 -14.01
N VAL A 282 -0.26 -22.30 -14.33
CA VAL A 282 -1.22 -23.34 -13.95
C VAL A 282 -0.52 -24.34 -13.03
N PHE A 283 -1.13 -24.62 -11.88
CA PHE A 283 -0.60 -25.54 -10.88
C PHE A 283 -1.68 -26.55 -10.47
N PRO A 284 -1.31 -27.74 -9.97
CA PRO A 284 -2.23 -28.60 -9.24
C PRO A 284 -2.84 -27.84 -8.05
N TRP A 285 -4.13 -28.02 -7.79
CA TRP A 285 -4.79 -27.39 -6.65
C TRP A 285 -4.39 -28.07 -5.33
N ALA A 286 -3.90 -27.30 -4.36
CA ALA A 286 -3.58 -27.81 -3.02
C ALA A 286 -4.85 -27.87 -2.15
N GLN A 287 -5.42 -29.06 -1.97
CA GLN A 287 -6.68 -29.27 -1.26
C GLN A 287 -6.63 -28.79 0.21
N GLY A 288 -5.48 -28.95 0.87
CA GLY A 288 -5.25 -28.56 2.26
C GLY A 288 -4.84 -27.10 2.47
N GLY A 289 -4.77 -26.28 1.41
CA GLY A 289 -4.29 -24.90 1.50
C GLY A 289 -2.78 -24.80 1.72
N SER A 290 -2.34 -23.77 2.44
CA SER A 290 -0.93 -23.59 2.84
C SER A 290 -0.64 -24.20 4.21
N LEU A 291 0.64 -24.33 4.60
CA LEU A 291 1.04 -24.74 5.94
C LEU A 291 0.51 -23.78 7.01
N ARG A 292 0.38 -22.48 6.68
CA ARG A 292 -0.29 -21.51 7.55
C ARG A 292 -1.76 -21.86 7.77
N ASP A 293 -2.47 -22.28 6.73
CA ASP A 293 -3.87 -22.71 6.83
C ASP A 293 -3.99 -24.00 7.66
N LEU A 294 -3.04 -24.94 7.50
CA LEU A 294 -2.97 -26.15 8.32
C LEU A 294 -2.85 -25.82 9.81
N TRP A 295 -2.06 -24.82 10.17
CA TRP A 295 -1.92 -24.39 11.57
C TRP A 295 -3.18 -23.79 12.19
N GLN A 296 -4.20 -23.46 11.39
CA GLN A 296 -5.51 -23.04 11.87
C GLN A 296 -6.46 -24.20 12.15
N THR A 297 -6.07 -25.44 11.81
CA THR A 297 -6.88 -26.65 12.05
C THR A 297 -6.60 -27.23 13.43
N ASN A 298 -7.64 -27.76 14.07
CA ASN A 298 -7.51 -28.49 15.33
C ASN A 298 -7.18 -29.95 15.02
N VAL A 299 -5.97 -30.37 15.40
CA VAL A 299 -5.43 -31.71 15.18
C VAL A 299 -4.97 -32.24 16.54
N SER A 300 -5.29 -33.50 16.84
CA SER A 300 -4.76 -34.16 18.04
C SER A 300 -3.26 -34.34 17.91
N LEU A 301 -2.52 -34.07 18.98
CA LEU A 301 -1.10 -34.41 19.05
C LEU A 301 -0.97 -35.90 19.36
N ASP A 302 -0.48 -36.68 18.40
CA ASP A 302 -0.20 -38.11 18.54
C ASP A 302 1.12 -38.48 17.84
N GLY A 303 1.56 -39.74 18.03
CA GLY A 303 2.79 -40.24 17.42
C GLY A 303 2.76 -40.22 15.88
N ASP A 304 1.60 -40.41 15.27
CA ASP A 304 1.45 -40.41 13.80
C ASP A 304 1.64 -38.99 13.24
N LEU A 305 1.10 -37.96 13.89
CA LEU A 305 1.31 -36.57 13.53
C LEU A 305 2.78 -36.17 13.67
N VAL A 306 3.45 -36.57 14.76
CA VAL A 306 4.88 -36.28 14.98
C VAL A 306 5.72 -36.97 13.90
N SER A 307 5.47 -38.25 13.66
CA SER A 307 6.16 -39.04 12.63
C SER A 307 5.99 -38.41 11.26
N TRP A 308 4.75 -38.06 10.90
CA TRP A 308 4.44 -37.37 9.66
C TRP A 308 5.16 -36.02 9.56
N ALA A 309 5.15 -35.19 10.61
CA ALA A 309 5.76 -33.87 10.58
C ALA A 309 7.28 -33.94 10.39
N ILE A 310 7.97 -34.86 11.08
CA ILE A 310 9.40 -35.11 10.89
C ILE A 310 9.69 -35.57 9.45
N ASP A 311 8.84 -36.45 8.92
CA ASP A 311 8.90 -36.89 7.53
C ASP A 311 8.77 -35.74 6.53
N GLN A 312 7.82 -34.81 6.76
CA GLN A 312 7.64 -33.63 5.93
C GLN A 312 8.83 -32.67 6.05
N MET A 313 9.34 -32.41 7.26
CA MET A 313 10.51 -31.55 7.46
C MET A 313 11.75 -32.09 6.75
N ALA A 314 11.97 -33.42 6.80
CA ALA A 314 13.03 -34.09 6.05
C ALA A 314 12.84 -33.94 4.54
N GLY A 315 11.61 -34.16 4.06
CA GLY A 315 11.24 -34.03 2.65
C GLY A 315 11.40 -32.63 2.08
N LEU A 316 10.93 -31.60 2.80
CA LEU A 316 11.10 -30.19 2.44
C LEU A 316 12.58 -29.81 2.37
N SER A 317 13.38 -30.29 3.34
CA SER A 317 14.82 -30.07 3.38
C SER A 317 15.54 -30.74 2.20
N ASP A 318 15.13 -31.93 1.80
CA ASP A 318 15.69 -32.60 0.62
C ASP A 318 15.29 -31.92 -0.69
N GLY A 319 14.03 -31.47 -0.81
CA GLY A 319 13.58 -30.67 -1.95
C GLY A 319 14.39 -29.39 -2.11
N LEU A 320 14.62 -28.68 -1.02
CA LEU A 320 15.46 -27.48 -0.99
C LEU A 320 16.93 -27.80 -1.34
N ARG A 321 17.46 -28.94 -0.88
CA ARG A 321 18.80 -29.41 -1.27
C ARG A 321 18.92 -29.64 -2.78
N GLN A 322 17.90 -30.20 -3.43
CA GLN A 322 17.91 -30.43 -4.87
C GLN A 322 17.92 -29.10 -5.65
N LEU A 323 17.18 -28.08 -5.18
CA LEU A 323 17.26 -26.71 -5.73
C LEU A 323 18.66 -26.11 -5.56
N HIS A 324 19.22 -26.20 -4.35
CA HIS A 324 20.55 -25.69 -4.03
C HIS A 324 21.66 -26.31 -4.87
N LYS A 325 21.55 -27.60 -5.23
CA LYS A 325 22.49 -28.30 -6.13
C LYS A 325 22.49 -27.72 -7.53
N ARG A 326 21.34 -27.25 -8.03
CA ARG A 326 21.24 -26.57 -9.34
C ARG A 326 21.46 -25.07 -9.25
N HIS A 327 22.22 -24.61 -8.25
CA HIS A 327 22.55 -23.20 -8.01
C HIS A 327 21.32 -22.28 -7.93
N THR A 328 20.16 -22.83 -7.53
CA THR A 328 18.91 -22.09 -7.40
C THR A 328 18.61 -21.88 -5.92
N ARG A 329 18.28 -20.65 -5.54
CA ARG A 329 17.79 -20.27 -4.21
C ARG A 329 16.27 -20.05 -4.32
N HIS A 330 15.52 -20.43 -3.29
CA HIS A 330 14.10 -20.08 -3.15
C HIS A 330 13.90 -18.61 -2.80
N GLY A 331 14.54 -18.11 -1.73
CA GLY A 331 14.63 -16.69 -1.38
C GLY A 331 13.39 -16.02 -0.76
N ASP A 332 12.31 -16.75 -0.50
CA ASP A 332 11.09 -16.26 0.17
C ASP A 332 10.37 -17.44 0.86
N LEU A 333 11.12 -18.30 1.57
CA LEU A 333 10.53 -19.42 2.30
C LEU A 333 9.74 -18.90 3.50
N LYS A 334 8.47 -19.27 3.56
CA LYS A 334 7.52 -18.93 4.63
C LYS A 334 6.36 -19.94 4.63
N PRO A 335 5.56 -20.03 5.71
CA PRO A 335 4.47 -21.02 5.79
C PRO A 335 3.42 -20.87 4.69
N GLU A 336 3.22 -19.66 4.16
CA GLU A 336 2.29 -19.40 3.05
C GLU A 336 2.78 -19.99 1.71
N ASN A 337 4.10 -20.19 1.55
CA ASN A 337 4.74 -20.73 0.35
C ASN A 337 4.99 -22.24 0.44
N ILE A 338 4.44 -22.91 1.47
CA ILE A 338 4.47 -24.36 1.63
C ILE A 338 3.02 -24.85 1.51
N LEU A 339 2.71 -25.61 0.46
CA LEU A 339 1.35 -26.05 0.14
C LEU A 339 1.08 -27.46 0.66
N CYS A 340 -0.15 -27.69 1.12
CA CYS A 340 -0.61 -28.97 1.68
C CYS A 340 -1.47 -29.71 0.64
N PHE A 341 -0.94 -30.79 0.06
CA PHE A 341 -1.70 -31.69 -0.81
C PHE A 341 -2.19 -32.88 0.01
N THR A 342 -3.50 -33.07 0.12
CA THR A 342 -4.10 -34.12 0.98
C THR A 342 -4.78 -35.18 0.13
N SER A 343 -4.57 -36.45 0.44
CA SER A 343 -5.29 -37.58 -0.18
C SER A 343 -6.40 -38.07 0.77
N GLY A 344 -7.67 -38.08 0.34
CA GLY A 344 -8.77 -38.67 1.10
C GLY A 344 -9.36 -37.81 2.24
N ASN A 345 -9.77 -38.48 3.32
CA ASN A 345 -10.77 -38.06 4.34
C ASN A 345 -10.45 -36.79 5.18
N GLY A 346 -9.46 -35.98 4.79
CA GLY A 346 -9.15 -34.69 5.43
C GLY A 346 -8.19 -34.76 6.62
N SER A 347 -7.52 -35.89 6.86
CA SER A 347 -6.51 -36.00 7.93
C SER A 347 -5.16 -35.37 7.52
N PRO A 348 -4.52 -34.54 8.38
CA PRO A 348 -3.21 -33.94 8.11
C PRO A 348 -2.10 -34.96 7.81
N HIS A 349 -2.08 -36.09 8.52
CA HIS A 349 -1.03 -37.10 8.37
C HIS A 349 -1.14 -37.93 7.07
N GLN A 350 -2.14 -37.64 6.23
CA GLN A 350 -2.31 -38.25 4.90
C GLN A 350 -1.87 -37.32 3.76
N GLY A 351 -1.36 -36.13 4.08
CA GLY A 351 -0.92 -35.14 3.09
C GLY A 351 0.58 -35.09 2.84
N THR A 352 0.98 -34.36 1.79
CA THR A 352 2.37 -34.00 1.47
C THR A 352 2.53 -32.48 1.45
N LEU A 353 3.54 -31.96 2.14
CA LEU A 353 3.93 -30.55 2.11
C LEU A 353 4.84 -30.27 0.92
N VAL A 354 4.56 -29.22 0.15
CA VAL A 354 5.23 -28.95 -1.12
C VAL A 354 5.71 -27.50 -1.17
N LEU A 355 7.00 -27.28 -1.47
CA LEU A 355 7.57 -25.96 -1.68
C LEU A 355 7.04 -25.33 -2.97
N ALA A 356 6.51 -24.11 -2.88
CA ALA A 356 5.97 -23.33 -3.99
C ALA A 356 6.52 -21.89 -4.02
N ASP A 357 6.31 -21.18 -5.14
CA ASP A 357 6.64 -19.74 -5.29
C ASP A 357 8.15 -19.39 -5.17
N VAL A 358 8.99 -20.05 -5.97
CA VAL A 358 10.47 -19.97 -5.92
C VAL A 358 11.12 -18.81 -6.70
N GLY A 359 10.40 -18.09 -7.56
CA GLY A 359 11.03 -17.26 -8.62
C GLY A 359 11.47 -15.85 -8.20
N LEU A 360 11.32 -15.46 -6.94
CA LEU A 360 11.48 -14.07 -6.50
C LEU A 360 12.90 -13.73 -6.00
N ALA A 361 13.73 -14.73 -5.68
CA ALA A 361 14.97 -14.61 -4.93
C ALA A 361 15.96 -13.50 -5.38
N LYS A 362 16.12 -13.25 -6.69
CA LYS A 362 17.17 -12.35 -7.22
C LYS A 362 16.74 -10.88 -7.38
N TYR A 363 15.44 -10.59 -7.39
CA TYR A 363 14.94 -9.20 -7.49
C TYR A 363 14.53 -8.64 -6.14
N HIS A 364 14.43 -9.46 -5.08
CA HIS A 364 14.04 -9.00 -3.74
C HIS A 364 14.85 -7.79 -3.20
N PRO A 365 16.17 -7.63 -3.39
CA PRO A 365 16.89 -6.47 -2.82
C PRO A 365 16.57 -5.13 -3.52
N GLU A 366 16.65 -5.07 -4.84
CA GLU A 366 16.38 -3.86 -5.64
C GLU A 366 14.87 -3.57 -5.71
N TYR A 367 14.06 -4.62 -5.88
CA TYR A 367 12.60 -4.50 -6.04
C TYR A 367 11.87 -4.23 -4.72
N THR A 368 12.44 -4.56 -3.56
CA THR A 368 11.86 -4.17 -2.26
C THR A 368 12.16 -2.69 -1.95
N ARG A 369 13.26 -2.13 -2.50
CA ARG A 369 13.59 -0.70 -2.44
C ARG A 369 12.69 0.13 -3.37
N ASP A 370 12.53 -0.26 -4.65
CA ASP A 370 11.84 0.55 -5.68
C ASP A 370 10.31 0.35 -5.81
N ARG A 371 9.68 -0.51 -5.00
CA ARG A 371 8.22 -0.71 -5.10
C ARG A 371 7.42 0.58 -4.81
N THR A 372 6.26 0.72 -5.46
CA THR A 372 5.28 1.79 -5.19
C THR A 372 3.93 1.27 -4.66
N LYS A 373 3.75 -0.05 -4.51
CA LYS A 373 2.63 -0.72 -3.81
C LYS A 373 3.15 -1.79 -2.83
N HIS A 374 2.47 -2.04 -1.70
CA HIS A 374 2.84 -3.14 -0.79
C HIS A 374 2.04 -4.44 -1.02
N THR A 375 2.72 -5.52 -0.69
CA THR A 375 2.11 -6.77 -0.26
C THR A 375 1.45 -6.66 1.10
N THR A 376 0.60 -7.64 1.41
CA THR A 376 0.33 -8.09 2.79
C THR A 376 1.57 -8.67 3.52
N THR A 377 2.77 -8.65 2.92
CA THR A 377 4.00 -9.27 3.44
C THR A 377 5.13 -8.31 3.80
N ARG A 378 4.92 -6.98 3.88
CA ARG A 378 6.00 -6.08 4.38
C ARG A 378 6.46 -6.46 5.81
N HIS A 379 5.58 -7.05 6.62
CA HIS A 379 5.93 -7.72 7.89
C HIS A 379 6.12 -9.25 7.71
N GLY A 380 5.21 -9.94 7.02
CA GLY A 380 5.24 -11.42 6.93
C GLY A 380 6.42 -12.04 6.16
N THR A 381 7.08 -11.32 5.24
CA THR A 381 8.32 -11.81 4.58
C THR A 381 9.55 -11.46 5.40
N LYS A 382 9.62 -10.23 5.96
CA LYS A 382 10.74 -9.77 6.82
C LYS A 382 11.01 -10.69 8.02
N ILE A 383 9.95 -11.23 8.64
CA ILE A 383 10.10 -12.08 9.85
C ILE A 383 10.92 -13.35 9.60
N TYR A 384 10.97 -13.86 8.37
CA TYR A 384 11.73 -15.06 7.99
C TYR A 384 13.08 -14.71 7.32
N GLU A 385 13.44 -13.42 7.24
CA GLU A 385 14.71 -12.96 6.66
C GLU A 385 15.85 -13.14 7.67
N PRO A 386 17.04 -13.56 7.20
CA PRO A 386 18.19 -13.73 8.06
C PRO A 386 18.89 -12.40 8.36
N PRO A 387 19.66 -12.31 9.47
CA PRO A 387 20.29 -11.06 9.90
C PRO A 387 21.24 -10.42 8.87
N GLU A 388 21.93 -11.22 8.05
CA GLU A 388 22.89 -10.71 7.06
C GLU A 388 22.29 -9.83 5.95
N MET A 389 20.96 -9.81 5.82
CA MET A 389 20.28 -8.90 4.90
C MET A 389 20.32 -7.45 5.37
N PHE A 390 20.49 -7.22 6.67
CA PHE A 390 20.46 -5.90 7.29
C PHE A 390 21.87 -5.38 7.57
N THR A 391 22.85 -6.26 7.81
CA THR A 391 24.25 -5.87 8.08
C THR A 391 25.05 -5.51 6.83
N ASN A 392 24.70 -6.04 5.65
CA ASN A 392 25.47 -5.84 4.40
C ASN A 392 24.96 -4.71 3.48
N GLN A 393 24.00 -3.89 3.91
CA GLN A 393 23.37 -2.81 3.11
C GLN A 393 22.89 -3.23 1.69
N GLY A 394 22.68 -4.53 1.44
CA GLY A 394 22.13 -5.06 0.18
C GLY A 394 23.07 -5.13 -1.03
N ASN A 395 24.36 -4.80 -0.92
CA ASN A 395 25.27 -4.68 -2.08
C ASN A 395 26.11 -5.94 -2.40
N GLY A 396 25.72 -7.14 -1.94
CA GLY A 396 26.50 -8.37 -2.11
C GLY A 396 25.70 -9.62 -2.55
N PRO A 397 26.36 -10.66 -3.11
CA PRO A 397 25.71 -11.92 -3.46
C PRO A 397 25.13 -12.63 -2.24
N VAL A 398 23.81 -12.83 -2.21
CA VAL A 398 23.13 -13.50 -1.10
C VAL A 398 23.30 -15.03 -1.20
N SER A 399 23.67 -15.67 -0.08
CA SER A 399 23.93 -17.11 -0.01
C SER A 399 22.67 -17.97 -0.07
N ARG A 400 22.81 -19.25 -0.41
CA ARG A 400 21.77 -20.29 -0.25
C ARG A 400 21.49 -20.61 1.23
N LYS A 401 22.40 -20.24 2.13
CA LYS A 401 22.19 -20.30 3.58
C LYS A 401 21.06 -19.36 4.06
N TYR A 402 20.62 -18.43 3.22
CA TYR A 402 19.40 -17.65 3.44
C TYR A 402 18.19 -18.58 3.63
N ASP A 403 17.98 -19.51 2.68
CA ASP A 403 16.84 -20.42 2.72
C ASP A 403 16.89 -21.35 3.94
N VAL A 404 18.09 -21.68 4.41
CA VAL A 404 18.30 -22.51 5.61
C VAL A 404 17.82 -21.81 6.87
N TRP A 405 18.02 -20.48 6.98
CA TRP A 405 17.50 -19.69 8.10
C TRP A 405 15.98 -19.62 8.06
N SER A 406 15.41 -19.25 6.90
CA SER A 406 13.97 -19.15 6.73
C SER A 406 13.27 -20.49 7.03
N LEU A 407 13.88 -21.61 6.61
CA LEU A 407 13.41 -22.95 6.96
C LEU A 407 13.50 -23.23 8.46
N GLY A 408 14.54 -22.74 9.15
CA GLY A 408 14.69 -22.82 10.60
C GLY A 408 13.56 -22.12 11.35
N CYS A 409 13.21 -20.90 10.94
CA CYS A 409 12.08 -20.16 11.50
C CYS A 409 10.76 -20.93 11.30
N VAL A 410 10.52 -21.45 10.09
CA VAL A 410 9.32 -22.24 9.77
C VAL A 410 9.26 -23.53 10.60
N PHE A 411 10.38 -24.24 10.74
CA PHE A 411 10.42 -25.48 11.52
C PHE A 411 10.23 -25.23 13.02
N LEU A 412 10.71 -24.10 13.54
CA LEU A 412 10.47 -23.73 14.94
C LEU A 412 8.98 -23.44 15.17
N GLU A 413 8.35 -22.61 14.33
CA GLU A 413 6.89 -22.37 14.41
C GLU A 413 6.09 -23.67 14.24
N PHE A 414 6.50 -24.56 13.33
CA PHE A 414 5.86 -25.85 13.15
C PHE A 414 5.96 -26.71 14.42
N THR A 415 7.13 -26.72 15.08
CA THR A 415 7.32 -27.45 16.33
C THR A 415 6.48 -26.88 17.47
N ILE A 416 6.43 -25.55 17.60
CA ILE A 416 5.58 -24.85 18.57
C ILE A 416 4.11 -25.21 18.35
N TRP A 417 3.64 -25.23 17.10
CA TRP A 417 2.26 -25.64 16.78
C TRP A 417 2.00 -27.11 17.11
N LEU A 418 2.96 -28.01 16.88
CA LEU A 418 2.82 -29.41 17.27
C LEU A 418 2.66 -29.55 18.78
N LEU A 419 3.49 -28.85 19.57
CA LEU A 419 3.49 -28.96 21.03
C LEU A 419 2.28 -28.27 21.69
N TYR A 420 1.91 -27.08 21.21
CA TYR A 420 0.99 -26.19 21.92
C TYR A 420 -0.26 -25.80 21.11
N GLY A 421 -0.44 -26.37 19.92
CA GLY A 421 -1.61 -26.11 19.07
C GLY A 421 -1.68 -24.69 18.52
N ARG A 422 -2.88 -24.33 18.04
CA ARG A 422 -3.16 -23.03 17.41
C ARG A 422 -2.93 -21.88 18.41
N SER A 423 -3.44 -22.05 19.62
CA SER A 423 -3.42 -21.06 20.69
C SER A 423 -1.98 -20.76 21.15
N GLY A 424 -1.15 -21.79 21.33
CA GLY A 424 0.25 -21.61 21.70
C GLY A 424 1.08 -20.92 20.63
N LEU A 425 0.92 -21.28 19.35
CA LEU A 425 1.59 -20.58 18.26
C LEU A 425 1.15 -19.12 18.15
N ALA A 426 -0.15 -18.83 18.33
CA ALA A 426 -0.66 -17.46 18.34
C ALA A 426 -0.06 -16.63 19.48
N SER A 427 0.02 -17.21 20.69
CA SER A 427 0.63 -16.56 21.85
C SER A 427 2.12 -16.26 21.65
N PHE A 428 2.89 -17.22 21.10
CA PHE A 428 4.30 -17.01 20.76
C PHE A 428 4.47 -15.84 19.78
N ARG A 429 3.69 -15.82 18.69
CA ARG A 429 3.76 -14.74 17.70
C ARG A 429 3.29 -13.40 18.27
N GLN A 430 2.30 -13.40 19.16
CA GLN A 430 1.86 -12.19 19.84
C GLN A 430 2.98 -11.62 20.72
N LYS A 431 3.60 -12.44 21.57
CA LYS A 431 4.72 -12.01 22.41
C LYS A 431 5.86 -11.40 21.58
N LEU A 432 6.25 -12.11 20.52
CA LEU A 432 7.39 -11.72 19.68
C LEU A 432 7.13 -10.45 18.87
N PHE A 433 5.90 -10.22 18.38
CA PHE A 433 5.60 -9.14 17.43
C PHE A 433 4.69 -8.02 17.95
N GLN A 434 4.23 -8.09 19.20
CA GLN A 434 3.46 -7.02 19.83
C GLN A 434 4.28 -5.74 19.94
N ASP A 435 3.63 -4.59 19.70
CA ASP A 435 4.22 -3.24 19.77
C ASP A 435 5.52 -3.04 18.94
N HIS A 436 5.70 -3.83 17.88
CA HIS A 436 6.89 -3.80 17.01
C HIS A 436 8.21 -4.09 17.74
N ARG A 437 8.18 -4.91 18.80
CA ARG A 437 9.37 -5.33 19.56
C ARG A 437 10.43 -6.01 18.70
N ALA A 438 10.02 -6.89 17.79
CA ALA A 438 10.92 -7.62 16.89
C ALA A 438 10.58 -7.41 15.40
N GLU A 439 11.59 -7.19 14.55
CA GLU A 439 11.44 -7.24 13.09
C GLU A 439 11.56 -8.67 12.52
N GLY A 440 12.01 -9.64 13.33
CA GLY A 440 12.18 -11.05 12.96
C GLY A 440 12.63 -11.93 14.13
N PHE A 441 13.14 -13.12 13.85
CA PHE A 441 13.62 -14.08 14.88
C PHE A 441 14.99 -13.71 15.48
N TRP A 442 15.48 -12.51 15.20
CA TRP A 442 16.81 -12.04 15.56
C TRP A 442 16.77 -10.55 15.93
N GLU A 443 17.79 -10.10 16.66
CA GLU A 443 18.01 -8.71 17.06
C GLU A 443 19.50 -8.33 16.96
N THR A 444 19.80 -7.04 16.96
CA THR A 444 21.18 -6.51 16.98
C THR A 444 21.48 -5.79 18.28
N GLU A 445 22.59 -6.13 18.92
CA GLU A 445 23.13 -5.38 20.04
C GLU A 445 23.90 -4.13 19.58
N SER A 446 24.24 -3.25 20.54
CA SER A 446 25.05 -2.03 20.34
C SER A 446 26.41 -2.27 19.67
N THR A 447 26.86 -3.52 19.57
CA THR A 447 28.12 -3.97 18.95
C THR A 447 28.00 -4.41 17.49
N GLN A 448 26.85 -4.20 16.84
CA GLN A 448 26.50 -4.63 15.46
C GLN A 448 26.45 -6.14 15.20
N LYS A 449 26.69 -7.01 16.19
CA LYS A 449 26.58 -8.46 16.00
C LYS A 449 25.12 -8.93 16.11
N PRO A 450 24.61 -9.72 15.14
CA PRO A 450 23.26 -10.27 15.23
C PRO A 450 23.21 -11.45 16.19
N LYS A 451 22.13 -11.54 16.99
CA LYS A 451 21.80 -12.69 17.84
C LYS A 451 20.33 -13.08 17.70
N ILE A 452 19.93 -14.22 18.27
CA ILE A 452 18.52 -14.64 18.32
C ILE A 452 17.76 -13.70 19.27
N HIS A 453 16.52 -13.35 18.91
CA HIS A 453 15.68 -12.47 19.71
C HIS A 453 15.34 -13.12 21.06
N GLN A 454 15.31 -12.34 22.14
CA GLN A 454 15.16 -12.88 23.50
C GLN A 454 13.91 -13.76 23.67
N ASP A 455 12.74 -13.30 23.20
CA ASP A 455 11.49 -14.09 23.27
C ASP A 455 11.57 -15.44 22.51
N VAL A 456 12.39 -15.51 21.45
CA VAL A 456 12.62 -16.77 20.71
C VAL A 456 13.49 -17.70 21.54
N GLU A 457 14.54 -17.17 22.17
CA GLU A 457 15.43 -17.91 23.07
C GLU A 457 14.67 -18.43 24.30
N ASP A 458 13.80 -17.62 24.88
CA ASP A 458 12.97 -17.99 26.03
C ASP A 458 12.01 -19.14 25.69
N GLU A 459 11.36 -19.10 24.52
CA GLU A 459 10.47 -20.19 24.08
C GLU A 459 11.26 -21.47 23.76
N ILE A 460 12.45 -21.36 23.15
CA ILE A 460 13.37 -22.50 22.94
C ILE A 460 13.76 -23.13 24.28
N ASN A 461 14.14 -22.30 25.26
CA ASN A 461 14.57 -22.76 26.58
C ASN A 461 13.43 -23.43 27.35
N LYS A 462 12.22 -22.90 27.27
CA LYS A 462 11.02 -23.53 27.83
C LYS A 462 10.80 -24.92 27.22
N ILE A 463 10.86 -25.06 25.89
CA ILE A 463 10.71 -26.36 25.21
C ILE A 463 11.78 -27.35 25.69
N LEU A 464 13.06 -26.93 25.74
CA LEU A 464 14.18 -27.82 26.02
C LEU A 464 14.43 -28.10 27.50
N THR A 465 13.99 -27.25 28.42
CA THR A 465 14.31 -27.41 29.85
C THR A 465 13.08 -27.75 30.69
N GLU A 466 11.89 -27.34 30.26
CA GLU A 466 10.65 -27.53 31.03
C GLU A 466 9.77 -28.62 30.42
N ASP A 467 9.49 -28.54 29.12
CA ASP A 467 8.44 -29.35 28.48
C ASP A 467 8.94 -30.69 27.91
N LEU A 468 10.14 -30.73 27.31
CA LEU A 468 10.73 -31.95 26.73
C LEU A 468 12.09 -32.25 27.36
N LYS A 469 12.12 -32.87 28.55
CA LYS A 469 13.38 -33.15 29.27
C LYS A 469 14.00 -34.47 28.80
N ALA A 470 13.16 -35.46 28.53
CA ALA A 470 13.59 -36.75 28.00
C ALA A 470 13.92 -36.65 26.50
N ASP A 471 14.80 -37.53 26.02
CA ASP A 471 15.11 -37.60 24.59
C ASP A 471 13.86 -37.97 23.79
N SER A 472 13.57 -37.15 22.79
CA SER A 472 12.43 -37.31 21.89
C SER A 472 12.71 -36.70 20.53
N ALA A 473 11.96 -37.13 19.52
CA ALA A 473 12.11 -36.63 18.15
C ALA A 473 11.98 -35.09 18.06
N LEU A 474 10.98 -34.50 18.73
CA LEU A 474 10.77 -33.05 18.71
C LEU A 474 11.86 -32.29 19.50
N ARG A 475 12.39 -32.87 20.59
CA ARG A 475 13.52 -32.29 21.33
C ARG A 475 14.77 -32.21 20.45
N ASP A 476 15.12 -33.31 19.78
CA ASP A 476 16.28 -33.33 18.89
C ASP A 476 16.07 -32.46 17.65
N MET A 477 14.83 -32.32 17.18
CA MET A 477 14.49 -31.38 16.12
C MET A 477 14.77 -29.93 16.54
N VAL A 478 14.36 -29.50 17.73
CA VAL A 478 14.67 -28.15 18.25
C VAL A 478 16.17 -27.95 18.40
N LYS A 479 16.90 -28.94 18.94
CA LYS A 479 18.38 -28.86 19.03
C LYS A 479 19.02 -28.68 17.65
N LEU A 480 18.53 -29.41 16.63
CA LEU A 480 19.00 -29.29 15.26
C LEU A 480 18.70 -27.91 14.67
N ILE A 481 17.48 -27.40 14.86
CA ILE A 481 17.05 -26.09 14.36
C ILE A 481 17.96 -24.99 14.92
N VAL A 482 18.12 -24.94 16.25
CA VAL A 482 18.88 -23.88 16.92
C VAL A 482 20.36 -23.94 16.57
N LYS A 483 20.95 -25.13 16.52
CA LYS A 483 22.38 -25.30 16.26
C LYS A 483 22.75 -25.05 14.79
N LEU A 484 21.92 -25.49 13.85
CA LEU A 484 22.32 -25.58 12.44
C LEU A 484 21.55 -24.66 11.50
N LEU A 485 20.29 -24.31 11.81
CA LEU A 485 19.43 -23.53 10.91
C LEU A 485 19.31 -22.07 11.38
N LEU A 486 18.98 -21.86 12.65
CA LEU A 486 18.87 -20.55 13.29
C LEU A 486 20.21 -20.06 13.88
N ALA A 487 21.31 -20.25 13.15
CA ALA A 487 22.59 -19.64 13.50
C ALA A 487 22.65 -18.21 12.93
N PRO A 488 22.71 -17.15 13.79
CA PRO A 488 22.71 -15.76 13.34
C PRO A 488 23.90 -15.43 12.45
N MET A 489 25.06 -16.00 12.76
CA MET A 489 26.26 -15.88 11.96
C MET A 489 26.20 -16.83 10.74
N ILE A 490 26.24 -16.25 9.54
CA ILE A 490 26.17 -17.01 8.28
C ILE A 490 27.27 -18.08 8.13
N VAL A 491 28.44 -17.87 8.74
CA VAL A 491 29.57 -18.81 8.70
C VAL A 491 29.25 -20.09 9.48
N GLU A 492 28.55 -19.97 10.60
CA GLU A 492 28.14 -21.08 11.47
C GLU A 492 26.92 -21.81 10.94
N ARG A 493 26.02 -21.11 10.22
CA ARG A 493 24.80 -21.70 9.67
C ARG A 493 25.10 -22.85 8.71
N ALA A 494 24.43 -23.98 8.86
CA ALA A 494 24.67 -25.15 8.03
C ALA A 494 24.20 -24.94 6.58
N THR A 495 24.62 -25.83 5.68
CA THR A 495 23.99 -25.98 4.36
C THR A 495 22.99 -27.14 4.40
N THR A 496 22.05 -27.17 3.46
CA THR A 496 21.13 -28.32 3.32
C THR A 496 21.83 -29.66 3.11
N LYS A 497 23.06 -29.68 2.58
CA LYS A 497 23.88 -30.91 2.51
C LYS A 497 24.39 -31.35 3.88
N ALA A 498 24.66 -30.40 4.79
CA ALA A 498 25.30 -30.66 6.07
C ALA A 498 24.32 -31.11 7.15
N PHE A 499 23.14 -30.47 7.27
CA PHE A 499 22.19 -30.81 8.35
C PHE A 499 21.23 -31.97 7.99
N LEU A 500 21.02 -32.26 6.70
CA LEU A 500 20.06 -33.29 6.26
C LEU A 500 20.38 -34.72 6.78
N PRO A 501 21.66 -35.16 6.87
CA PRO A 501 21.98 -36.44 7.52
C PRO A 501 21.55 -36.50 8.99
N GLU A 502 21.70 -35.41 9.75
CA GLU A 502 21.27 -35.34 11.16
C GLU A 502 19.73 -35.42 11.27
N LEU A 503 19.01 -34.72 10.39
CA LEU A 503 17.55 -34.79 10.32
C LEU A 503 17.06 -36.20 9.93
N ASN A 504 17.73 -36.87 9.00
CA ASN A 504 17.42 -38.25 8.63
C ASN A 504 17.72 -39.25 9.75
N ALA A 505 18.70 -38.97 10.62
CA ALA A 505 18.96 -39.77 11.81
C ALA A 505 17.81 -39.64 12.83
N ILE A 506 17.31 -38.43 13.08
CA ILE A 506 16.11 -38.19 13.91
C ILE A 506 14.92 -38.97 13.34
N LYS A 507 14.68 -38.87 12.03
CA LYS A 507 13.64 -39.65 11.33
C LYS A 507 13.82 -41.16 11.50
N GLY A 508 15.05 -41.69 11.35
CA GLY A 508 15.33 -43.12 11.53
C GLY A 508 15.04 -43.62 12.96
N ASN A 509 15.32 -42.78 13.96
CA ASN A 509 15.07 -43.08 15.37
C ASN A 509 13.58 -43.06 15.74
N CYS A 510 12.71 -42.44 14.92
CA CYS A 510 11.26 -42.41 15.14
C CYS A 510 10.60 -43.81 15.07
N SER A 511 11.33 -44.84 14.62
CA SER A 511 10.91 -46.25 14.73
C SER A 511 10.78 -46.73 16.19
N ASN A 512 11.45 -46.06 17.14
CA ASN A 512 11.26 -46.28 18.56
C ASN A 512 10.07 -45.46 19.06
N THR A 513 8.99 -46.13 19.46
CA THR A 513 7.74 -45.49 19.92
C THR A 513 7.92 -44.60 21.16
N GLN A 514 8.84 -44.95 22.06
CA GLN A 514 9.17 -44.13 23.23
C GLN A 514 9.95 -42.87 22.86
N TYR A 515 10.79 -42.92 21.83
CA TYR A 515 11.48 -41.72 21.32
C TYR A 515 10.53 -40.82 20.49
N LEU A 516 9.62 -41.44 19.75
CA LEU A 516 8.64 -40.74 18.93
C LEU A 516 7.58 -40.01 19.79
N PHE A 517 7.04 -40.68 20.81
CA PHE A 517 5.92 -40.18 21.60
C PHE A 517 5.94 -40.70 23.05
N ASN A 518 6.76 -40.07 23.89
CA ASN A 518 6.92 -40.41 25.31
C ASN A 518 5.78 -39.84 26.20
N SER A 519 5.87 -40.11 27.50
CA SER A 519 4.90 -39.62 28.50
C SER A 519 4.83 -38.09 28.62
N GLU A 520 5.92 -37.36 28.35
CA GLU A 520 5.92 -35.89 28.37
C GLU A 520 5.08 -35.34 27.20
N LEU A 521 5.21 -35.93 26.02
CA LEU A 521 4.39 -35.59 24.85
C LEU A 521 2.92 -36.00 25.02
N GLN A 522 2.64 -37.11 25.71
CA GLN A 522 1.26 -37.49 26.07
C GLN A 522 0.62 -36.44 27.01
N GLU A 523 1.37 -35.93 27.99
CA GLU A 523 0.88 -34.91 28.91
C GLU A 523 0.69 -33.55 28.20
N LEU A 524 1.60 -33.18 27.29
CA LEU A 524 1.41 -32.01 26.41
C LEU A 524 0.18 -32.15 25.52
N ALA A 525 -0.08 -33.34 24.95
CA ALA A 525 -1.27 -33.60 24.15
C ALA A 525 -2.57 -33.44 24.95
N ARG A 526 -2.57 -33.86 26.23
CA ARG A 526 -3.69 -33.64 27.16
C ARG A 526 -3.90 -32.15 27.43
N ARG A 527 -2.84 -31.42 27.79
CA ARG A 527 -2.89 -29.96 28.04
C ARG A 527 -3.37 -29.19 26.80
N ARG A 528 -2.87 -29.55 25.62
CA ARG A 528 -3.27 -28.97 24.32
C ARG A 528 -4.77 -29.14 24.10
N SER A 529 -5.28 -30.35 24.31
CA SER A 529 -6.70 -30.68 24.13
C SER A 529 -7.61 -29.90 25.11
N GLU A 530 -7.17 -29.70 26.35
CA GLU A 530 -7.90 -28.91 27.37
C GLU A 530 -7.89 -27.42 27.08
N SER A 531 -6.76 -26.88 26.60
CA SER A 531 -6.65 -25.47 26.22
C SER A 531 -7.49 -25.12 25.01
N ASP A 532 -7.52 -25.97 23.98
CA ASP A 532 -8.32 -25.74 22.78
C ASP A 532 -9.84 -25.99 23.01
N ALA A 533 -10.22 -26.73 24.08
CA ALA A 533 -11.61 -26.97 24.48
C ALA A 533 -12.22 -25.86 25.37
N ASN A 534 -11.39 -25.11 26.11
CA ASN A 534 -11.84 -23.97 26.94
C ASN A 534 -11.93 -22.64 26.17
N VAL A 535 -11.48 -22.63 24.92
CA VAL A 535 -11.57 -21.47 24.00
C VAL A 535 -12.80 -21.66 23.10
N VAL A 536 -14.00 -21.71 23.69
CA VAL A 536 -15.25 -21.80 22.94
C VAL A 536 -16.02 -20.47 22.89
N ASP A 537 -15.63 -19.43 23.65
CA ASP A 537 -16.36 -18.14 23.65
C ASP A 537 -15.53 -16.84 23.59
N GLU A 538 -14.19 -16.87 23.53
CA GLU A 538 -13.38 -15.63 23.51
C GLU A 538 -12.39 -15.47 22.35
N ILE A 539 -12.42 -16.35 21.35
CA ILE A 539 -11.76 -16.10 20.06
C ILE A 539 -12.78 -16.33 18.96
N GLN A 540 -13.78 -15.43 18.88
CA GLN A 540 -14.43 -15.13 17.61
C GLN A 540 -13.31 -14.91 16.60
N HIS A 541 -13.40 -15.63 15.48
CA HIS A 541 -12.55 -15.55 14.30
C HIS A 541 -11.43 -14.51 14.42
N PRO A 542 -10.12 -14.88 14.42
CA PRO A 542 -9.17 -13.95 13.87
C PRO A 542 -9.59 -13.84 12.41
N SER A 543 -10.46 -12.86 12.17
CA SER A 543 -10.69 -12.23 10.91
C SER A 543 -9.33 -12.17 10.24
N ARG A 544 -9.32 -12.59 8.98
CA ARG A 544 -8.22 -12.31 8.06
C ARG A 544 -8.06 -10.79 8.02
N GLU A 545 -7.31 -10.27 8.97
CA GLU A 545 -6.91 -8.89 9.17
C GLU A 545 -6.41 -8.86 10.61
N TYR A 546 -5.08 -8.91 10.78
CA TYR A 546 -4.51 -7.93 11.70
C TYR A 546 -5.23 -6.62 11.38
N PRO A 547 -5.91 -5.96 12.34
CA PRO A 547 -6.37 -4.62 12.08
C PRO A 547 -5.10 -3.90 11.63
N ARG A 548 -5.03 -3.58 10.34
CA ARG A 548 -4.11 -2.57 9.84
C ARG A 548 -4.64 -1.31 10.49
N THR A 549 -4.29 -1.12 11.76
CA THR A 549 -4.30 0.19 12.38
C THR A 549 -3.44 1.00 11.42
N SER A 550 -4.11 1.95 10.76
CA SER A 550 -3.51 2.87 9.80
C SER A 550 -2.12 3.25 10.30
N LEU A 551 -1.07 3.02 9.49
CA LEU A 551 0.29 3.40 9.87
C LEU A 551 0.38 4.94 10.01
N LEU A 552 -0.58 5.66 9.43
CA LEU A 552 -0.81 7.09 9.66
C LEU A 552 -1.48 7.30 11.03
N ARG A 553 -0.74 7.07 12.10
CA ARG A 553 -1.16 7.50 13.44
C ARG A 553 -0.83 8.98 13.60
N ASP A 554 -1.82 9.78 13.97
CA ASP A 554 -1.61 11.15 14.42
C ASP A 554 -1.10 11.12 15.87
N GLN A 555 0.15 10.69 16.04
CA GLN A 555 0.81 10.61 17.34
C GLN A 555 2.15 11.30 17.26
N TRP A 556 2.30 12.37 18.05
CA TRP A 556 3.54 13.10 18.20
C TRP A 556 4.49 12.33 19.12
N GLN A 557 5.69 12.05 18.62
CA GLN A 557 6.77 11.44 19.38
C GLN A 557 7.88 12.47 19.61
N ASN A 558 8.31 12.57 20.86
CA ASN A 558 9.50 13.33 21.23
C ASN A 558 10.69 12.36 21.28
N VAL A 559 11.60 12.48 20.31
CA VAL A 559 12.73 11.58 20.11
C VAL A 559 14.00 12.26 20.62
N ALA A 560 14.72 11.59 21.53
CA ALA A 560 16.02 12.07 21.98
C ALA A 560 17.06 11.92 20.84
N ASP A 561 17.43 13.02 20.20
CA ASP A 561 18.44 13.07 19.13
C ASP A 561 19.74 13.71 19.64
N ASN A 562 20.43 12.98 20.52
CA ASN A 562 21.69 13.43 21.11
C ASN A 562 22.85 13.45 20.09
N GLU A 563 22.72 12.86 18.91
CA GLU A 563 23.75 12.88 17.87
C GLU A 563 23.73 14.20 17.10
N THR A 564 22.55 14.60 16.61
CA THR A 564 22.37 15.89 15.93
C THR A 564 22.63 17.03 16.90
N ALA A 565 22.13 16.95 18.14
CA ALA A 565 22.37 17.97 19.16
C ALA A 565 23.87 18.17 19.43
N ARG A 566 24.67 17.08 19.53
CA ARG A 566 26.14 17.20 19.68
C ARG A 566 26.78 17.89 18.48
N THR A 567 26.37 17.54 17.27
CA THR A 567 26.93 18.11 16.04
C THR A 567 26.65 19.61 15.95
N LEU A 568 25.45 20.03 16.32
CA LEU A 568 25.08 21.44 16.35
C LEU A 568 25.83 22.21 17.45
N ILE A 569 25.97 21.61 18.64
CA ILE A 569 26.73 22.19 19.76
C ILE A 569 28.22 22.34 19.39
N SER A 570 28.81 21.38 18.68
CA SER A 570 30.22 21.44 18.30
C SER A 570 30.50 22.52 17.26
N ARG A 571 29.58 22.75 16.32
CA ARG A 571 29.68 23.83 15.31
C ARG A 571 29.46 25.22 15.89
N LEU A 572 28.48 25.38 16.79
CA LEU A 572 28.17 26.67 17.43
C LEU A 572 29.14 27.05 18.55
N GLY A 573 29.84 26.06 19.11
CA GLY A 573 30.68 26.17 20.29
C GLY A 573 29.85 26.38 21.56
N TRP A 574 29.76 25.34 22.40
CA TRP A 574 28.92 25.35 23.62
C TRP A 574 29.01 26.61 24.51
N PRO A 575 30.18 27.25 24.74
CA PRO A 575 30.24 28.47 25.55
C PRO A 575 29.38 29.63 25.04
N SER A 576 29.04 29.65 23.74
CA SER A 576 28.18 30.68 23.14
C SER A 576 26.69 30.49 23.46
N LEU A 577 26.29 29.24 23.77
CA LEU A 577 24.92 28.80 24.05
C LEU A 577 24.70 28.38 25.51
N HIS A 578 25.76 28.25 26.30
CA HIS A 578 25.69 27.73 27.67
C HIS A 578 24.75 28.59 28.54
N PRO A 579 23.74 27.98 29.17
CA PRO A 579 22.86 28.69 30.08
C PRO A 579 23.64 29.06 31.36
N LYS A 580 23.74 30.36 31.64
CA LYS A 580 24.29 30.83 32.93
C LYS A 580 23.28 30.52 34.04
N THR A 581 23.45 29.40 34.72
CA THR A 581 22.55 28.96 35.80
C THR A 581 23.27 28.89 37.14
N ASP A 582 22.65 29.42 38.18
CA ASP A 582 23.07 29.16 39.55
C ASP A 582 22.63 27.76 40.00
N THR A 583 23.42 27.12 40.87
CA THR A 583 23.08 25.83 41.47
C THR A 583 21.89 25.99 42.43
N SER A 584 20.83 25.23 42.18
CA SER A 584 19.60 25.27 42.98
C SER A 584 19.81 24.63 44.37
N ARG A 585 19.11 25.16 45.38
CA ARG A 585 19.02 24.53 46.72
C ARG A 585 17.80 23.60 46.77
N PHE A 586 17.95 22.44 47.41
CA PHE A 586 16.89 21.44 47.54
C PHE A 586 16.63 21.07 48.99
N CYS A 587 15.36 20.88 49.34
CA CYS A 587 14.99 20.26 50.59
C CYS A 587 15.34 18.76 50.59
N HIS A 588 15.37 18.13 51.77
CA HIS A 588 15.74 16.72 51.92
C HIS A 588 14.91 15.78 51.01
N SER A 589 13.60 15.99 50.92
CA SER A 589 12.71 15.18 50.07
C SER A 589 13.00 15.36 48.58
N CYS A 590 13.31 16.58 48.12
CA CYS A 590 13.67 16.85 46.73
C CYS A 590 15.05 16.28 46.36
N ALA A 591 16.00 16.29 47.31
CA ALA A 591 17.34 15.72 47.12
C ALA A 591 17.34 14.18 47.03
N ALA A 592 16.29 13.51 47.54
CA ALA A 592 16.15 12.06 47.52
C ALA A 592 15.52 11.49 46.23
N LEU A 593 15.09 12.34 45.30
CA LEU A 593 14.45 11.92 44.05
C LEU A 593 15.47 11.28 43.09
N ASP A 594 15.20 10.04 42.67
CA ASP A 594 16.02 9.32 41.69
C ASP A 594 15.42 9.42 40.28
N PHE A 595 15.98 10.31 39.47
CA PHE A 595 15.57 10.50 38.08
C PHE A 595 16.01 9.36 37.16
N GLN A 596 16.75 8.35 37.62
CA GLN A 596 17.02 7.15 36.82
C GLN A 596 15.78 6.25 36.74
N LEU A 597 14.91 6.28 37.75
CA LEU A 597 13.71 5.45 37.77
C LEU A 597 12.69 5.92 36.72
N PRO A 598 11.98 4.98 36.05
CA PRO A 598 10.95 5.31 35.06
C PRO A 598 9.68 5.90 35.69
N THR A 599 9.47 5.65 36.99
CA THR A 599 8.39 6.25 37.77
C THR A 599 9.00 7.02 38.94
N LEU A 600 8.63 8.29 39.07
CA LEU A 600 9.05 9.15 40.16
C LEU A 600 7.84 9.45 41.05
N ASP A 601 7.80 8.81 42.23
CA ASP A 601 6.78 9.09 43.24
C ASP A 601 7.25 10.27 44.10
N LEU A 602 6.50 11.38 44.06
CA LEU A 602 6.85 12.57 44.83
C LEU A 602 6.50 12.42 46.32
N HIS A 603 5.69 11.41 46.67
CA HIS A 603 5.13 11.17 48.01
C HIS A 603 4.50 12.42 48.66
N ARG A 604 4.11 13.40 47.83
CA ARG A 604 3.58 14.69 48.24
C ARG A 604 2.47 15.15 47.31
N SER A 605 1.49 15.84 47.87
CA SER A 605 0.41 16.48 47.12
C SER A 605 0.84 17.81 46.51
N ILE A 606 0.04 18.38 45.61
CA ILE A 606 0.32 19.71 45.05
C ILE A 606 0.31 20.78 46.15
N GLN A 607 -0.62 20.66 47.10
CA GLN A 607 -0.73 21.63 48.19
C GLN A 607 0.54 21.62 49.06
N GLU A 608 1.09 20.43 49.33
CA GLU A 608 2.36 20.26 50.04
C GLU A 608 3.56 20.76 49.25
N LEU A 609 3.55 20.65 47.90
CA LEU A 609 4.57 21.26 47.05
C LEU A 609 4.49 22.79 47.05
N GLY A 610 3.28 23.36 47.01
CA GLY A 610 3.05 24.81 47.03
C GLY A 610 3.29 25.46 48.40
N SER A 611 3.29 24.66 49.47
CA SER A 611 3.65 25.08 50.84
C SER A 611 5.05 24.62 51.27
N GLY A 612 5.86 24.14 50.31
CA GLY A 612 7.23 23.73 50.55
C GLY A 612 8.15 24.90 50.94
N PRO A 613 9.38 24.62 51.41
CA PRO A 613 10.34 25.66 51.81
C PRO A 613 10.63 26.65 50.69
N ASP A 614 10.61 27.95 51.00
CA ASP A 614 10.81 29.03 50.03
C ASP A 614 12.17 28.94 49.30
N ASP A 615 13.17 28.32 49.92
CA ASP A 615 14.51 28.15 49.38
C ASP A 615 14.68 26.89 48.51
N CYS A 616 13.67 26.03 48.39
CA CYS A 616 13.73 24.81 47.57
C CYS A 616 13.29 25.07 46.13
N SER A 617 14.23 25.25 45.21
CA SER A 617 13.91 25.55 43.80
C SER A 617 13.16 24.41 43.10
N LEU A 618 13.38 23.16 43.50
CA LEU A 618 12.70 22.00 42.91
C LEU A 618 11.22 21.91 43.34
N CYS A 619 10.88 22.30 44.57
CA CYS A 619 9.47 22.37 45.00
C CYS A 619 8.71 23.40 44.16
N HIS A 620 9.27 24.62 44.03
CA HIS A 620 8.68 25.70 43.23
C HIS A 620 8.54 25.32 41.75
N PHE A 621 9.58 24.69 41.18
CA PHE A 621 9.55 24.20 39.81
C PHE A 621 8.44 23.15 39.62
N LEU A 622 8.40 22.10 40.46
CA LEU A 622 7.39 21.05 40.37
C LEU A 622 5.98 21.61 40.56
N PHE A 623 5.77 22.50 41.53
CA PHE A 623 4.49 23.18 41.74
C PHE A 623 4.05 23.98 40.51
N SER A 624 4.96 24.76 39.92
CA SER A 624 4.67 25.58 38.73
C SER A 624 4.28 24.74 37.50
N CYS A 625 4.86 23.54 37.34
CA CYS A 625 4.52 22.64 36.24
C CYS A 625 3.21 21.87 36.53
N LEU A 626 3.07 21.35 37.75
CA LEU A 626 1.97 20.46 38.12
C LEU A 626 0.63 21.18 38.29
N VAL A 627 0.63 22.46 38.70
CA VAL A 627 -0.62 23.22 38.81
C VAL A 627 -1.33 23.37 37.44
N LYS A 628 -0.58 23.32 36.33
CA LYS A 628 -1.10 23.45 34.96
C LYS A 628 -1.92 22.24 34.53
N VAL A 629 -1.66 21.05 35.09
CA VAL A 629 -2.37 19.81 34.76
C VAL A 629 -3.58 19.53 35.68
N LYS A 630 -3.91 20.47 36.58
CA LYS A 630 -5.03 20.38 37.55
C LYS A 630 -5.20 18.99 38.23
N PRO A 631 -4.16 18.40 38.85
CA PRO A 631 -4.30 17.17 39.62
C PRO A 631 -5.19 17.35 40.86
N THR A 632 -5.61 16.23 41.44
CA THR A 632 -6.33 16.16 42.71
C THR A 632 -5.48 16.82 43.83
N PRO A 633 -5.99 17.86 44.54
CA PRO A 633 -5.18 18.67 45.44
C PRO A 633 -4.51 17.92 46.59
N ASP A 634 -5.16 16.85 47.08
CA ASP A 634 -4.80 16.13 48.31
C ASP A 634 -4.10 14.79 48.05
N GLU A 635 -3.96 14.36 46.79
CA GLU A 635 -3.35 13.06 46.48
C GLU A 635 -1.86 13.18 46.13
N PRO A 636 -1.04 12.19 46.51
CA PRO A 636 0.36 12.14 46.10
C PRO A 636 0.50 12.10 44.58
N VAL A 637 1.34 12.99 44.03
CA VAL A 637 1.56 13.06 42.59
C VAL A 637 2.63 12.06 42.17
N ARG A 638 2.34 11.26 41.14
CA ARG A 638 3.30 10.37 40.47
C ARG A 638 3.61 10.84 39.06
N LEU A 639 4.89 10.89 38.74
CA LEU A 639 5.39 11.18 37.40
C LEU A 639 5.84 9.89 36.71
N PHE A 640 5.51 9.78 35.43
CA PHE A 640 5.82 8.62 34.60
C PHE A 640 6.66 9.05 33.40
N ARG A 641 7.64 8.22 33.04
CA ARG A 641 8.45 8.35 31.83
C ARG A 641 8.21 7.14 30.92
N ASP A 642 8.10 7.37 29.62
CA ASP A 642 8.18 6.28 28.63
C ASP A 642 9.60 5.76 28.52
N ASP A 643 9.75 4.45 28.32
CA ASP A 643 11.05 3.85 27.99
C ASP A 643 11.60 4.54 26.72
N ALA A 644 12.83 5.07 26.82
CA ALA A 644 13.52 5.89 25.81
C ALA A 644 13.05 7.37 25.60
N SER A 645 12.16 7.92 26.44
CA SER A 645 11.83 9.35 26.42
C SER A 645 12.65 10.16 27.44
N HIS A 646 12.95 11.44 27.13
CA HIS A 646 13.56 12.39 28.07
C HIS A 646 12.52 13.24 28.83
N THR A 647 11.24 12.87 28.77
CA THR A 647 10.13 13.68 29.31
C THR A 647 9.31 12.94 30.36
N LEU A 648 8.74 13.67 31.32
CA LEU A 648 7.87 13.16 32.38
C LEU A 648 6.43 13.64 32.17
N ARG A 649 5.46 12.79 32.50
CA ARG A 649 4.01 13.08 32.44
C ARG A 649 3.27 12.63 33.70
N VAL A 650 2.02 13.06 33.86
CA VAL A 650 1.11 12.67 34.95
C VAL A 650 -0.07 11.91 34.35
N LEU A 651 -0.37 10.70 34.84
CA LEU A 651 -1.54 9.96 34.38
C LEU A 651 -2.84 10.58 34.92
N PRO A 652 -3.94 10.58 34.15
CA PRO A 652 -4.12 9.93 32.84
C PRO A 652 -3.67 10.79 31.63
N SER A 653 -3.07 11.96 31.86
CA SER A 653 -2.63 12.83 30.76
C SER A 653 -1.50 12.16 29.95
N ALA A 654 -1.70 12.08 28.63
CA ALA A 654 -0.68 11.61 27.71
C ALA A 654 0.40 12.68 27.40
N SER A 655 0.16 13.94 27.77
CA SER A 655 1.06 15.06 27.42
C SER A 655 2.26 15.18 28.37
N PRO A 656 3.48 15.37 27.84
CA PRO A 656 4.66 15.72 28.64
C PRO A 656 4.46 17.01 29.44
N ILE A 657 5.00 17.07 30.66
CA ILE A 657 5.01 18.27 31.50
C ILE A 657 6.41 18.76 31.85
N ILE A 658 7.39 17.87 31.92
CA ILE A 658 8.78 18.19 32.28
C ILE A 658 9.73 17.51 31.29
N SER A 659 10.72 18.25 30.81
CA SER A 659 11.84 17.73 30.02
C SER A 659 13.11 17.67 30.88
N ILE A 660 13.91 16.62 30.69
CA ILE A 660 15.19 16.41 31.36
C ILE A 660 16.32 16.66 30.36
N TYR A 661 17.12 17.70 30.60
CA TYR A 661 18.29 18.05 29.79
C TYR A 661 19.60 17.80 30.53
N PHE A 662 20.66 17.57 29.77
CA PHE A 662 21.99 17.24 30.27
C PHE A 662 23.05 18.22 29.75
N ASP A 663 23.97 18.65 30.62
CA ASP A 663 25.09 19.52 30.21
C ASP A 663 26.16 18.73 29.42
N PRO A 664 26.42 19.05 28.14
CA PRO A 664 27.41 18.37 27.29
C PRO A 664 28.87 18.46 27.79
N VAL A 665 29.19 19.33 28.75
CA VAL A 665 30.58 19.51 29.26
C VAL A 665 30.99 18.39 30.22
N SER A 666 30.04 17.59 30.70
CA SER A 666 30.22 16.83 31.94
C SER A 666 30.46 15.32 31.79
N ARG A 667 30.13 14.69 30.64
CA ARG A 667 30.45 13.30 30.24
C ARG A 667 30.42 13.15 28.71
N ASP A 668 31.18 12.19 28.15
CA ASP A 668 31.17 11.89 26.70
C ASP A 668 29.79 11.39 26.19
N THR A 669 28.96 10.81 27.08
CA THR A 669 27.64 10.27 26.72
C THR A 669 26.57 10.70 27.74
N PRO A 670 25.47 11.36 27.30
CA PRO A 670 24.34 11.69 28.15
C PRO A 670 23.61 10.40 28.60
N PRO A 671 22.97 10.39 29.79
CA PRO A 671 22.14 9.27 30.22
C PRO A 671 20.99 9.00 29.23
N SER A 672 20.55 7.74 29.13
CA SER A 672 19.45 7.34 28.23
C SER A 672 18.11 8.04 28.50
N TYR A 673 17.95 8.60 29.70
CA TYR A 673 16.74 9.32 30.13
C TYR A 673 16.83 10.85 29.96
N ALA A 674 17.91 11.37 29.38
CA ALA A 674 18.15 12.80 29.25
C ALA A 674 18.60 13.17 27.83
N GLN A 675 18.23 14.38 27.41
CA GLN A 675 18.63 14.93 26.12
C GLN A 675 19.69 16.02 26.30
N LEU A 676 20.63 16.12 25.36
CA LEU A 676 21.40 17.34 25.17
C LEU A 676 20.45 18.42 24.65
N GLY A 677 20.37 19.52 25.37
CA GLY A 677 19.42 20.57 25.04
C GLY A 677 19.63 21.84 25.83
N LEU A 678 18.86 22.86 25.47
CA LEU A 678 19.00 24.20 26.04
C LEU A 678 17.88 24.44 27.05
N PRO A 679 18.10 24.30 28.38
CA PRO A 679 17.07 24.55 29.39
C PRO A 679 16.57 26.00 29.37
N ILE A 680 17.42 26.93 28.96
CA ILE A 680 17.09 28.34 28.69
C ILE A 680 17.31 28.57 27.19
N LEU A 681 16.28 29.05 26.49
CA LEU A 681 16.35 29.32 25.06
C LEU A 681 17.02 30.67 24.78
N PRO A 682 17.68 30.86 23.62
CA PRO A 682 18.17 32.16 23.20
C PRO A 682 17.06 33.22 23.10
N GLU A 683 17.38 34.47 23.48
CA GLU A 683 16.48 35.61 23.31
C GLU A 683 16.07 35.79 21.84
N ARG A 684 14.80 36.15 21.57
CA ARG A 684 14.31 36.34 20.20
C ARG A 684 15.03 37.48 19.50
N GLY A 685 15.38 37.27 18.24
CA GLY A 685 16.07 38.26 17.42
C GLY A 685 17.49 38.58 17.92
N SER A 686 18.03 37.80 18.86
CA SER A 686 19.41 37.94 19.33
C SER A 686 20.38 37.24 18.37
N GLN A 687 21.65 37.65 18.41
CA GLN A 687 22.70 37.02 17.61
C GLN A 687 22.80 35.51 17.89
N ARG A 688 22.57 35.09 19.15
CA ARG A 688 22.61 33.67 19.53
C ARG A 688 21.51 32.85 18.84
N GLN A 689 20.30 33.41 18.74
CA GLN A 689 19.21 32.75 18.01
C GLN A 689 19.55 32.67 16.52
N PHE A 690 20.03 33.76 15.92
CA PHE A 690 20.39 33.75 14.49
C PHE A 690 21.54 32.79 14.18
N SER A 691 22.54 32.65 15.05
CA SER A 691 23.57 31.61 14.91
C SER A 691 22.98 30.21 14.89
N LEU A 692 22.04 29.91 15.81
CA LEU A 692 21.32 28.63 15.83
C LEU A 692 20.55 28.37 14.53
N LEU A 693 19.79 29.36 14.05
CA LEU A 693 19.03 29.23 12.80
C LEU A 693 19.95 29.01 11.58
N ASN A 694 21.06 29.74 11.51
CA ASN A 694 22.08 29.55 10.47
C ASN A 694 22.68 28.15 10.49
N GLU A 695 22.95 27.58 11.68
CA GLU A 695 23.49 26.24 11.76
C GLU A 695 22.48 25.14 11.42
N TRP A 696 21.18 25.33 11.67
CA TRP A 696 20.16 24.44 11.12
C TRP A 696 20.16 24.43 9.59
N ILE A 697 20.26 25.61 8.97
CA ILE A 697 20.37 25.74 7.51
C ILE A 697 21.66 25.07 7.02
N ASN A 698 22.80 25.34 7.66
CA ASN A 698 24.10 24.78 7.26
C ASN A 698 24.13 23.25 7.39
N LEU A 699 23.59 22.68 8.47
CA LEU A 699 23.46 21.23 8.61
C LEU A 699 22.57 20.64 7.53
N CYS A 700 21.46 21.30 7.22
CA CYS A 700 20.58 20.88 6.12
C CYS A 700 21.26 20.99 4.76
N ASP A 701 22.10 22.00 4.53
CA ASP A 701 22.86 22.18 3.29
C ASP A 701 23.96 21.11 3.14
N THR A 702 24.60 20.68 4.22
CA THR A 702 25.73 19.74 4.17
C THR A 702 25.34 18.26 4.28
N ASN A 703 24.26 17.96 5.01
CA ASN A 703 23.95 16.58 5.41
C ASN A 703 22.64 16.05 4.82
N HIS A 704 21.76 16.91 4.29
CA HIS A 704 20.45 16.51 3.81
C HIS A 704 20.32 16.71 2.29
N ASP A 705 19.57 15.81 1.65
CA ASP A 705 19.17 15.94 0.24
C ASP A 705 18.06 17.00 0.00
N CYS A 706 17.91 17.97 0.92
CA CYS A 706 16.94 19.05 0.76
C CYS A 706 17.41 20.14 -0.23
N THR A 707 18.69 20.10 -0.63
CA THR A 707 19.29 20.95 -1.68
C THR A 707 19.27 20.30 -3.06
N SER A 708 19.29 18.96 -3.13
CA SER A 708 19.54 18.23 -4.36
C SER A 708 18.28 18.12 -5.22
N VAL A 709 18.17 19.04 -6.18
CA VAL A 709 17.39 18.79 -7.39
C VAL A 709 18.16 17.72 -8.17
N GLN A 710 17.72 16.47 -8.10
CA GLN A 710 17.99 15.53 -9.18
C GLN A 710 17.33 16.11 -10.45
N GLU A 711 18.17 16.61 -11.36
CA GLU A 711 18.07 16.48 -12.82
C GLU A 711 16.66 16.47 -13.44
N HIS A 712 15.79 17.40 -13.03
CA HIS A 712 14.71 17.89 -13.88
C HIS A 712 15.13 19.27 -14.36
N GLU A 713 15.48 19.32 -15.65
CA GLU A 713 15.94 20.48 -16.42
C GLU A 713 15.40 21.82 -15.88
N GLY A 714 16.28 22.66 -15.29
CA GLY A 714 16.11 24.12 -15.24
C GLY A 714 15.74 24.82 -13.92
N SER A 715 15.49 24.16 -12.78
CA SER A 715 14.80 24.84 -11.66
C SER A 715 15.63 25.50 -10.54
N ILE A 716 16.97 25.40 -10.53
CA ILE A 716 17.78 26.17 -9.56
C ILE A 716 17.78 27.68 -9.91
N ASP A 717 17.30 28.04 -11.10
CA ASP A 717 17.36 29.41 -11.63
C ASP A 717 16.04 30.20 -11.56
N SER A 718 14.93 29.66 -11.03
CA SER A 718 13.65 30.38 -11.07
C SER A 718 13.48 31.38 -9.92
N MET A 719 13.54 32.66 -10.26
CA MET A 719 13.20 33.78 -9.39
C MET A 719 11.74 34.20 -9.58
N PRO A 720 11.03 34.62 -8.51
CA PRO A 720 9.72 35.24 -8.65
C PRO A 720 9.80 36.47 -9.55
N THR A 721 8.69 36.87 -10.19
CA THR A 721 8.63 38.04 -11.08
C THR A 721 9.19 39.30 -10.40
N ARG A 722 8.90 39.46 -9.10
CA ARG A 722 9.35 40.56 -8.25
C ARG A 722 9.79 40.05 -6.89
N VAL A 723 10.82 40.65 -6.33
CA VAL A 723 11.31 40.40 -4.96
C VAL A 723 11.72 41.72 -4.30
N LEU A 724 11.80 41.73 -2.97
CA LEU A 724 12.40 42.83 -2.21
C LEU A 724 13.91 42.60 -2.12
N HIS A 725 14.71 43.56 -2.58
CA HIS A 725 16.14 43.60 -2.29
C HIS A 725 16.34 44.24 -0.92
N VAL A 726 16.72 43.42 0.06
CA VAL A 726 16.89 43.82 1.46
C VAL A 726 18.35 44.16 1.82
N GLY A 727 19.32 43.92 0.93
CA GLY A 727 20.74 44.12 1.21
C GLY A 727 21.27 43.23 2.35
N THR A 728 22.37 43.62 2.99
CA THR A 728 22.98 42.88 4.11
C THR A 728 22.79 43.60 5.45
N VAL A 729 23.29 43.01 6.55
CA VAL A 729 23.30 43.67 7.87
C VAL A 729 24.19 44.92 7.83
N GLU A 730 25.32 44.85 7.15
CA GLU A 730 26.31 45.93 7.04
C GLU A 730 25.91 46.98 6.00
N ASN A 731 25.24 46.56 4.92
CA ASN A 731 24.81 47.41 3.82
C ASN A 731 23.30 47.24 3.56
N PRO A 732 22.44 47.81 4.43
CA PRO A 732 21.00 47.68 4.26
C PRO A 732 20.53 48.44 3.02
N CYS A 733 19.71 47.77 2.21
CA CYS A 733 18.95 48.35 1.12
C CYS A 733 17.50 47.87 1.27
N LEU A 734 16.49 48.62 0.85
CA LEU A 734 15.12 48.10 0.86
C LEU A 734 14.31 48.70 -0.28
N ARG A 735 14.08 47.89 -1.32
CA ARG A 735 13.30 48.28 -2.49
C ARG A 735 12.76 47.06 -3.21
N LEU A 736 11.65 47.23 -3.93
CA LEU A 736 11.10 46.23 -4.83
C LEU A 736 11.93 46.18 -6.12
N VAL A 737 12.26 44.99 -6.60
CA VAL A 737 13.00 44.81 -7.85
C VAL A 737 12.27 43.80 -8.73
N GLU A 738 12.22 44.08 -10.03
CA GLU A 738 11.83 43.11 -11.05
C GLU A 738 13.05 42.27 -11.40
N THR A 739 12.89 40.95 -11.37
CA THR A 739 14.02 40.01 -11.49
C THR A 739 14.44 39.82 -12.95
N GLY A 740 13.45 39.61 -13.83
CA GLY A 740 13.66 39.27 -15.23
C GLY A 740 14.65 38.11 -15.39
N ASP A 741 15.46 38.14 -16.44
CA ASP A 741 16.56 37.17 -16.63
C ASP A 741 17.85 37.57 -15.91
N SER A 742 17.86 38.69 -15.21
CA SER A 742 19.08 39.37 -14.75
C SER A 742 19.49 39.03 -13.32
N ILE A 743 18.56 38.59 -12.47
CA ILE A 743 18.81 38.24 -11.08
C ILE A 743 18.66 36.73 -10.93
N ARG A 744 19.71 36.05 -10.45
CA ARG A 744 19.74 34.62 -10.13
C ARG A 744 20.48 34.45 -8.81
N ASP A 745 19.76 34.49 -7.70
CA ASP A 745 20.33 34.39 -6.35
C ASP A 745 19.33 33.73 -5.38
N LYS A 746 19.76 33.38 -4.17
CA LYS A 746 18.90 32.86 -3.11
C LYS A 746 17.93 33.96 -2.64
N TYR A 747 16.68 33.56 -2.39
CA TYR A 747 15.69 34.40 -1.71
C TYR A 747 14.96 33.63 -0.62
N ILE A 748 14.41 34.37 0.34
CA ILE A 748 13.53 33.86 1.38
C ILE A 748 12.09 34.24 1.05
N ALA A 749 11.13 33.35 1.31
CA ALA A 749 9.70 33.67 1.23
C ALA A 749 9.13 33.90 2.63
N LEU A 750 8.15 34.80 2.76
CA LEU A 750 7.43 35.04 4.01
C LEU A 750 5.99 34.50 3.94
N SER A 751 5.71 33.50 4.77
CA SER A 751 4.35 33.05 5.08
C SER A 751 3.83 33.82 6.30
N HIS A 752 2.76 34.61 6.14
CA HIS A 752 2.25 35.47 7.20
C HIS A 752 0.73 35.67 7.17
N CYS A 753 0.15 36.05 8.31
CA CYS A 753 -1.24 36.48 8.39
C CYS A 753 -1.37 37.96 8.06
N TRP A 754 -2.20 38.31 7.09
CA TRP A 754 -2.49 39.72 6.78
C TRP A 754 -3.27 40.39 7.93
N GLY A 755 -4.12 39.63 8.63
CA GLY A 755 -5.02 40.12 9.67
C GLY A 755 -6.28 40.80 9.11
N LYS A 756 -7.22 41.12 10.00
CA LYS A 756 -8.43 41.91 9.66
C LYS A 756 -8.11 43.40 9.74
N LEU A 757 -7.40 43.91 8.74
CA LEU A 757 -6.95 45.30 8.66
C LEU A 757 -7.88 46.15 7.79
N SER A 758 -8.04 47.42 8.15
CA SER A 758 -8.66 48.43 7.28
C SER A 758 -7.74 48.76 6.09
N GLU A 759 -8.28 49.33 5.00
CA GLU A 759 -7.50 49.60 3.78
C GLU A 759 -6.30 50.52 4.03
N ASP A 760 -6.42 51.51 4.91
CA ASP A 760 -5.33 52.41 5.32
C ASP A 760 -4.24 51.72 6.15
N GLN A 761 -4.57 50.60 6.78
CA GLN A 761 -3.61 49.79 7.56
C GLN A 761 -2.89 48.73 6.70
N LYS A 762 -3.40 48.44 5.50
CA LYS A 762 -2.79 47.45 4.60
C LYS A 762 -1.55 48.04 3.95
N PHE A 763 -0.42 47.38 4.15
CA PHE A 763 0.83 47.75 3.50
C PHE A 763 1.05 46.88 2.27
N THR A 764 0.57 47.36 1.13
CA THR A 764 0.56 46.62 -0.14
C THR A 764 1.20 47.41 -1.28
N THR A 765 1.59 46.69 -2.34
CA THR A 765 1.93 47.29 -3.63
C THR A 765 0.67 47.38 -4.48
N SER A 766 0.41 48.54 -5.07
CA SER A 766 -0.65 48.78 -6.04
C SER A 766 -0.07 49.46 -7.28
N ALA A 767 -0.83 49.53 -8.37
CA ALA A 767 -0.37 50.23 -9.58
C ALA A 767 0.04 51.69 -9.30
N GLY A 768 -0.58 52.34 -8.29
CA GLY A 768 -0.31 53.74 -7.95
C GLY A 768 0.95 53.99 -7.11
N ASN A 769 1.53 52.97 -6.48
CA ASN A 769 2.73 53.13 -5.64
C ASN A 769 3.91 52.25 -6.10
N LEU A 770 3.76 51.52 -7.21
CA LEU A 770 4.76 50.58 -7.72
C LEU A 770 6.13 51.24 -7.97
N ASP A 771 6.15 52.40 -8.62
CA ASP A 771 7.40 53.11 -8.94
C ASP A 771 8.11 53.62 -7.68
N ASP A 772 7.35 54.09 -6.68
CA ASP A 772 7.89 54.49 -5.39
C ASP A 772 8.54 53.29 -4.69
N ARG A 773 7.85 52.14 -4.66
CA ARG A 773 8.37 50.89 -4.08
C ARG A 773 9.66 50.41 -4.78
N LYS A 774 9.82 50.67 -6.08
CA LYS A 774 11.03 50.33 -6.85
C LYS A 774 12.23 51.22 -6.51
N GLN A 775 11.98 52.46 -6.07
CA GLN A 775 13.02 53.38 -5.61
C GLN A 775 13.46 53.03 -4.20
N GLU A 776 12.54 53.07 -3.25
CA GLU A 776 12.81 52.82 -1.83
C GLU A 776 11.52 52.43 -1.09
N ILE A 777 11.66 51.57 -0.09
CA ILE A 777 10.60 51.25 0.87
C ILE A 777 11.10 51.66 2.24
N PRO A 778 10.48 52.64 2.91
CA PRO A 778 10.90 53.06 4.23
C PRO A 778 10.77 51.92 5.25
N PHE A 779 11.88 51.51 5.87
CA PHE A 779 11.90 50.38 6.80
C PHE A 779 11.01 50.59 8.02
N ASP A 780 11.03 51.79 8.60
CA ASP A 780 10.27 52.11 9.82
C ASP A 780 8.76 52.22 9.59
N GLU A 781 8.33 52.45 8.35
CA GLU A 781 6.91 52.47 7.97
C GLU A 781 6.35 51.07 7.68
N MET A 782 7.21 50.07 7.53
CA MET A 782 6.75 48.70 7.31
C MET A 782 6.02 48.16 8.56
N PRO A 783 4.99 47.33 8.38
CA PRO A 783 4.42 46.53 9.46
C PRO A 783 5.48 45.71 10.19
N LYS A 784 5.27 45.47 11.49
CA LYS A 784 6.27 44.84 12.35
C LYS A 784 6.70 43.44 11.87
N SER A 785 5.77 42.64 11.35
CA SER A 785 6.09 41.32 10.79
C SER A 785 6.99 41.41 9.55
N PHE A 786 6.88 42.48 8.76
CA PHE A 786 7.76 42.67 7.60
C PHE A 786 9.14 43.17 8.03
N GLN A 787 9.21 44.06 9.02
CA GLN A 787 10.48 44.47 9.63
C GLN A 787 11.24 43.25 10.18
N ASP A 788 10.54 42.39 10.91
CA ASP A 788 11.10 41.17 11.48
C ASP A 788 11.58 40.22 10.37
N ALA A 789 10.81 40.03 9.30
CA ALA A 789 11.21 39.21 8.16
C ALA A 789 12.46 39.75 7.45
N VAL A 790 12.56 41.07 7.25
CA VAL A 790 13.76 41.72 6.70
C VAL A 790 14.97 41.50 7.61
N ARG A 791 14.80 41.65 8.94
CA ARG A 791 15.88 41.42 9.91
C ARG A 791 16.36 39.97 9.89
N VAL A 792 15.46 39.00 9.92
CA VAL A 792 15.81 37.58 9.83
C VAL A 792 16.55 37.30 8.52
N THR A 793 16.01 37.78 7.39
CA THR A 793 16.59 37.54 6.06
C THR A 793 18.04 38.02 5.96
N ARG A 794 18.32 39.24 6.42
CA ARG A 794 19.70 39.78 6.49
C ARG A 794 20.62 38.94 7.39
N ASN A 795 20.14 38.52 8.56
CA ASN A 795 20.92 37.73 9.52
C ASN A 795 21.14 36.27 9.08
N LEU A 796 20.33 35.77 8.15
CA LEU A 796 20.54 34.48 7.47
C LEU A 796 21.47 34.61 6.24
N GLY A 797 22.02 35.81 5.99
CA GLY A 797 22.95 36.06 4.88
C GLY A 797 22.30 36.07 3.50
N VAL A 798 20.98 36.28 3.41
CA VAL A 798 20.24 36.34 2.14
C VAL A 798 19.82 37.78 1.84
N SER A 799 19.97 38.21 0.59
CA SER A 799 19.72 39.61 0.19
C SER A 799 18.35 39.86 -0.43
N TYR A 800 17.55 38.81 -0.65
CA TYR A 800 16.25 38.90 -1.32
C TYR A 800 15.14 38.26 -0.49
N LEU A 801 14.00 38.94 -0.42
CA LEU A 801 12.81 38.53 0.34
C LEU A 801 11.56 38.64 -0.54
N TRP A 802 10.73 37.62 -0.54
CA TRP A 802 9.43 37.63 -1.21
C TRP A 802 8.30 37.72 -0.18
N ILE A 803 7.40 38.68 -0.37
CA ILE A 803 6.19 38.90 0.43
C ILE A 803 5.04 39.13 -0.54
N ASP A 804 4.00 38.30 -0.49
CA ASP A 804 2.85 38.31 -1.41
C ASP A 804 2.22 39.71 -1.54
N SER A 805 1.96 40.40 -0.42
CA SER A 805 1.34 41.72 -0.38
C SER A 805 2.16 42.82 -1.08
N LEU A 806 3.47 42.61 -1.26
CA LEU A 806 4.39 43.58 -1.86
C LEU A 806 4.91 43.17 -3.24
N CYS A 807 5.01 41.86 -3.51
CA CYS A 807 5.54 41.32 -4.75
C CYS A 807 4.44 41.05 -5.80
N ILE A 808 3.18 41.04 -5.39
CA ILE A 808 1.99 40.97 -6.26
C ILE A 808 1.29 42.34 -6.23
N ILE A 809 0.90 42.83 -7.41
CA ILE A 809 0.21 44.13 -7.54
C ILE A 809 -1.24 43.96 -7.11
N GLN A 810 -1.60 44.51 -5.96
CA GLN A 810 -2.94 44.41 -5.40
C GLN A 810 -3.93 45.30 -6.14
N GLY A 811 -5.12 44.76 -6.40
CA GLY A 811 -6.18 45.43 -7.17
C GLY A 811 -6.06 45.27 -8.68
N ASP A 812 -5.04 44.56 -9.17
CA ASP A 812 -4.88 44.18 -10.58
C ASP A 812 -5.22 42.69 -10.76
N GLU A 813 -6.38 42.39 -11.34
CA GLU A 813 -6.84 41.01 -11.53
C GLU A 813 -5.96 40.22 -12.50
N ALA A 814 -5.35 40.88 -13.50
CA ALA A 814 -4.50 40.22 -14.48
C ALA A 814 -3.16 39.83 -13.85
N ASP A 815 -2.53 40.73 -13.09
CA ASP A 815 -1.32 40.42 -12.33
C ASP A 815 -1.58 39.33 -11.28
N TRP A 816 -2.72 39.41 -10.58
CA TRP A 816 -3.11 38.42 -9.59
C TRP A 816 -3.32 37.02 -10.20
N GLU A 817 -4.00 36.89 -11.35
CA GLU A 817 -4.18 35.59 -12.02
C GLU A 817 -2.82 34.98 -12.43
N VAL A 818 -1.88 35.79 -12.90
CA VAL A 818 -0.54 35.31 -13.29
C VAL A 818 0.29 34.91 -12.06
N GLU A 819 0.36 35.75 -11.03
CA GLU A 819 1.23 35.51 -9.89
C GLU A 819 0.68 34.44 -8.95
N SER A 820 -0.65 34.36 -8.76
CA SER A 820 -1.27 33.29 -7.97
C SER A 820 -1.03 31.90 -8.59
N ALA A 821 -0.96 31.80 -9.91
CA ALA A 821 -0.62 30.56 -10.61
C ALA A 821 0.84 30.12 -10.41
N LYS A 822 1.76 31.06 -10.08
CA LYS A 822 3.18 30.83 -9.80
C LYS A 822 3.49 30.53 -8.33
N MET A 823 2.51 30.57 -7.43
CA MET A 823 2.71 30.33 -5.99
C MET A 823 3.43 29.00 -5.70
N GLU A 824 3.18 27.95 -6.50
CA GLU A 824 3.91 26.68 -6.38
C GLU A 824 5.41 26.86 -6.56
N GLU A 825 5.80 27.59 -7.60
CA GLU A 825 7.19 27.82 -7.99
C GLU A 825 7.91 28.73 -6.98
N VAL A 826 7.23 29.75 -6.46
CA VAL A 826 7.79 30.66 -5.44
C VAL A 826 8.20 29.91 -4.17
N PHE A 827 7.29 29.14 -3.56
CA PHE A 827 7.62 28.47 -2.29
C PHE A 827 8.55 27.27 -2.49
N ASN A 828 8.45 26.55 -3.62
CA ASN A 828 9.34 25.43 -3.92
C ASN A 828 10.78 25.88 -4.23
N SER A 829 10.95 27.02 -4.90
CA SER A 829 12.27 27.55 -5.29
C SER A 829 12.93 28.41 -4.19
N ALA A 830 12.17 28.92 -3.22
CA ALA A 830 12.71 29.65 -2.08
C ALA A 830 13.84 28.86 -1.38
N TYR A 831 14.87 29.56 -0.92
CA TYR A 831 15.96 28.95 -0.16
C TYR A 831 15.49 28.46 1.22
N CYS A 832 14.59 29.24 1.83
CA CYS A 832 13.87 28.91 3.05
C CYS A 832 12.62 29.79 3.14
N THR A 833 11.58 29.30 3.81
CA THR A 833 10.38 30.07 4.13
C THR A 833 10.38 30.45 5.61
N ILE A 834 10.15 31.73 5.90
CA ILE A 834 9.85 32.22 7.24
C ILE A 834 8.34 32.11 7.45
N ALA A 835 7.91 31.37 8.46
CA ALA A 835 6.51 31.30 8.86
C ALA A 835 6.29 32.10 10.16
N ALA A 836 5.54 33.19 10.07
CA ALA A 836 5.18 34.04 11.20
C ALA A 836 4.01 33.46 12.02
N SER A 837 4.16 32.22 12.49
CA SER A 837 3.07 31.39 13.05
C SER A 837 2.38 32.01 14.28
N SER A 838 3.07 32.84 15.08
CA SER A 838 2.48 33.54 16.22
C SER A 838 1.84 34.89 15.91
N ALA A 839 2.04 35.44 14.72
CA ALA A 839 1.55 36.77 14.38
C ALA A 839 0.14 36.70 13.79
N GLU A 840 -0.85 37.24 14.52
CA GLU A 840 -2.25 37.26 14.08
C GLU A 840 -2.51 38.28 12.96
N SER A 841 -1.59 39.22 12.75
CA SER A 841 -1.60 40.19 11.65
C SER A 841 -0.18 40.65 11.30
N SER A 842 -0.03 41.38 10.20
CA SER A 842 1.26 41.96 9.78
C SER A 842 1.78 43.03 10.76
N LEU A 843 0.91 43.60 11.61
CA LEU A 843 1.25 44.71 12.51
C LEU A 843 1.98 44.29 13.81
N VAL A 844 1.84 43.03 14.25
CA VAL A 844 2.27 42.60 15.60
C VAL A 844 3.73 42.15 15.66
N GLY A 845 4.26 41.60 14.57
CA GLY A 845 5.60 41.01 14.56
C GLY A 845 5.66 39.60 15.16
N PHE A 846 6.81 38.94 15.01
CA PHE A 846 7.04 37.58 15.49
C PHE A 846 8.37 37.42 16.25
N LEU A 847 9.19 38.48 16.34
CA LEU A 847 10.40 38.51 17.17
C LEU A 847 10.18 39.16 18.56
N GLY A 848 8.93 39.31 18.99
CA GLY A 848 8.58 39.86 20.31
C GLY A 848 9.00 38.99 21.51
N GLU A 849 8.79 39.50 22.72
CA GLU A 849 9.17 38.83 23.97
C GLU A 849 8.50 37.46 24.15
N ARG A 850 9.20 36.56 24.86
CA ARG A 850 8.71 35.22 25.24
C ARG A 850 8.37 35.18 26.71
N THR A 851 7.32 34.44 27.05
CA THR A 851 7.14 34.00 28.44
C THR A 851 8.32 33.10 28.83
N PRO A 852 9.10 33.45 29.86
CA PRO A 852 10.16 32.58 30.35
C PRO A 852 9.57 31.26 30.84
N ARG A 853 10.22 30.13 30.53
CA ARG A 853 9.82 28.83 31.04
C ARG A 853 10.47 28.54 32.38
N ALA A 854 9.77 27.81 33.24
CA ALA A 854 10.32 27.36 34.51
C ALA A 854 11.44 26.32 34.28
N TYR A 855 12.48 26.34 35.10
CA TYR A 855 13.54 25.34 35.11
C TYR A 855 14.16 25.19 36.50
N ALA A 856 14.87 24.09 36.73
CA ALA A 856 15.67 23.83 37.93
C ALA A 856 16.99 23.15 37.56
N THR A 857 18.05 23.46 38.30
CA THR A 857 19.42 22.96 38.03
C THR A 857 19.84 21.98 39.13
N ILE A 858 20.02 20.71 38.79
CA ILE A 858 20.38 19.64 39.72
C ILE A 858 21.86 19.31 39.56
N GLN A 859 22.62 19.42 40.66
CA GLN A 859 24.00 18.97 40.72
C GLN A 859 24.07 17.60 41.38
N THR A 860 24.58 16.60 40.66
CA THR A 860 24.66 15.23 41.16
C THR A 860 25.88 15.04 42.08
N SER A 861 25.77 14.14 43.07
CA SER A 861 26.75 13.96 44.15
C SER A 861 28.15 13.50 43.69
N GLN A 862 28.30 13.02 42.45
CA GLN A 862 29.60 12.64 41.86
C GLN A 862 29.72 13.02 40.36
N GLY A 863 29.02 14.03 39.85
CA GLY A 863 29.11 14.31 38.41
C GLY A 863 28.21 15.42 37.82
N PRO A 864 27.77 15.27 36.56
CA PRO A 864 27.10 16.26 35.71
C PRO A 864 26.02 17.15 36.32
N VAL A 865 25.84 18.32 35.70
CA VAL A 865 24.67 19.18 35.88
C VAL A 865 23.52 18.67 35.00
N ILE A 866 22.39 18.37 35.62
CA ILE A 866 21.12 18.02 34.95
C ILE A 866 20.18 19.21 35.09
N TYR A 867 19.43 19.51 34.03
CA TYR A 867 18.41 20.53 34.06
C TYR A 867 17.03 19.91 33.92
N LEU A 868 16.12 20.30 34.79
CA LEU A 868 14.69 20.09 34.56
C LEU A 868 14.12 21.37 33.99
N ALA A 869 13.31 21.28 32.96
CA ALA A 869 12.59 22.44 32.44
C ALA A 869 11.16 22.05 32.07
N GLU A 870 10.29 23.05 32.03
CA GLU A 870 8.94 22.87 31.51
C GLU A 870 8.99 22.32 30.07
N ALA A 871 8.20 21.28 29.82
CA ALA A 871 8.07 20.69 28.49
C ALA A 871 7.24 21.60 27.59
N ILE A 872 7.88 22.18 26.57
CA ILE A 872 7.28 23.14 25.62
C ILE A 872 7.33 22.65 24.16
N ASP A 873 7.79 21.43 23.91
CA ASP A 873 7.92 20.90 22.56
C ASP A 873 6.57 20.38 22.06
N ASN A 874 5.78 21.30 21.46
CA ASN A 874 4.42 21.03 20.98
C ASN A 874 4.18 21.63 19.60
N PHE A 875 4.71 20.99 18.55
CA PHE A 875 4.53 21.48 17.18
C PHE A 875 3.06 21.51 16.74
N GLN A 876 2.24 20.56 17.17
CA GLN A 876 0.80 20.53 16.88
C GLN A 876 0.11 21.82 17.33
N GLY A 877 0.28 22.19 18.59
CA GLY A 877 -0.32 23.39 19.16
C GLY A 877 0.31 24.69 18.65
N HIS A 878 1.63 24.70 18.49
CA HIS A 878 2.36 25.94 18.16
C HIS A 878 2.37 26.27 16.67
N VAL A 879 2.23 25.27 15.79
CA VAL A 879 2.29 25.45 14.33
C VAL A 879 0.99 24.99 13.68
N GLU A 880 0.59 23.73 13.80
CA GLU A 880 -0.56 23.19 13.04
C GLU A 880 -1.89 23.83 13.43
N GLN A 881 -2.05 24.15 14.71
CA GLN A 881 -3.24 24.82 15.26
C GLN A 881 -3.07 26.34 15.37
N SER A 882 -1.96 26.89 14.84
CA SER A 882 -1.72 28.34 14.86
C SER A 882 -2.70 29.10 13.97
N VAL A 883 -2.84 30.41 14.24
CA VAL A 883 -3.67 31.30 13.42
C VAL A 883 -3.23 31.30 11.96
N LEU A 884 -1.91 31.20 11.70
CA LEU A 884 -1.37 31.13 10.35
C LEU A 884 -1.85 29.89 9.60
N ASN A 885 -1.68 28.69 10.18
CA ASN A 885 -2.09 27.42 9.56
C ASN A 885 -3.60 27.19 9.52
N SER A 886 -4.41 28.08 10.09
CA SER A 886 -5.87 28.06 9.90
C SER A 886 -6.33 28.58 8.53
N ARG A 887 -5.42 29.18 7.75
CA ARG A 887 -5.70 29.79 6.43
C ARG A 887 -5.46 28.82 5.27
N GLY A 888 -6.33 28.82 4.27
CA GLY A 888 -6.29 27.87 3.15
C GLY A 888 -4.99 27.92 2.33
N TRP A 889 -4.53 29.13 1.99
CA TRP A 889 -3.31 29.35 1.20
C TRP A 889 -2.05 28.84 1.90
N VAL A 890 -1.99 28.94 3.23
CA VAL A 890 -0.81 28.57 4.03
C VAL A 890 -0.49 27.07 3.95
N LEU A 891 -1.48 26.21 3.72
CA LEU A 891 -1.21 24.78 3.54
C LEU A 891 -0.32 24.53 2.32
N GLN A 892 -0.56 25.25 1.23
CA GLN A 892 0.28 25.17 0.04
C GLN A 892 1.68 25.72 0.32
N GLU A 893 1.77 26.86 1.02
CA GLU A 893 3.03 27.50 1.40
C GLU A 893 3.90 26.54 2.24
N ARG A 894 3.33 25.89 3.26
CA ARG A 894 4.03 24.90 4.10
C ARG A 894 4.44 23.66 3.31
N ALA A 895 3.50 23.06 2.56
CA ALA A 895 3.73 21.79 1.89
C ALA A 895 4.69 21.85 0.70
N LEU A 896 4.83 23.02 0.07
CA LEU A 896 5.74 23.22 -1.06
C LEU A 896 7.09 23.80 -0.66
N SER A 897 7.20 24.36 0.55
CA SER A 897 8.48 24.85 1.06
C SER A 897 9.41 23.69 1.39
N ARG A 898 10.62 23.71 0.83
CA ARG A 898 11.64 22.68 1.13
C ARG A 898 12.13 22.73 2.57
N ARG A 899 12.08 23.94 3.15
CA ARG A 899 12.60 24.31 4.47
C ARG A 899 11.76 25.43 5.04
N THR A 900 11.33 25.31 6.28
CA THR A 900 10.54 26.34 6.94
C THR A 900 11.08 26.61 8.33
N ILE A 901 11.29 27.88 8.67
CA ILE A 901 11.51 28.34 10.05
C ILE A 901 10.19 28.88 10.57
N HIS A 902 9.60 28.17 11.52
CA HIS A 902 8.36 28.58 12.18
C HIS A 902 8.68 29.42 13.41
N PHE A 903 8.31 30.70 13.40
CA PHE A 903 8.38 31.56 14.58
C PHE A 903 7.05 31.50 15.33
N THR A 904 7.03 30.82 16.46
CA THR A 904 5.84 30.65 17.31
C THR A 904 5.98 31.47 18.59
N SER A 905 4.93 31.53 19.43
CA SER A 905 4.91 32.33 20.66
C SER A 905 5.77 31.72 21.78
N THR A 906 6.18 30.45 21.66
CA THR A 906 6.98 29.73 22.66
C THR A 906 8.42 29.48 22.21
N GLN A 907 8.62 29.01 20.98
CA GLN A 907 9.94 28.74 20.39
C GLN A 907 9.95 28.83 18.85
N ALA A 908 11.13 28.81 18.23
CA ALA A 908 11.23 28.55 16.81
C ALA A 908 11.32 27.05 16.52
N TYR A 909 10.85 26.64 15.34
CA TYR A 909 11.01 25.29 14.83
C TYR A 909 11.66 25.33 13.44
N TRP A 910 12.58 24.41 13.18
CA TRP A 910 13.07 24.11 11.84
C TRP A 910 12.35 22.88 11.31
N GLU A 911 11.69 23.02 10.16
CA GLU A 911 11.04 21.92 9.44
C GLU A 911 11.71 21.72 8.08
N CYS A 912 12.11 20.49 7.79
CA CYS A 912 12.60 20.07 6.47
C CYS A 912 12.27 18.59 6.24
N GLY A 913 12.62 18.05 5.08
CA GLY A 913 12.37 16.64 4.73
C GLY A 913 12.98 15.59 5.69
N HIS A 914 13.87 15.98 6.61
CA HIS A 914 14.48 15.09 7.61
C HIS A 914 13.82 15.17 9.00
N GLY A 915 12.85 16.06 9.20
CA GLY A 915 12.07 16.17 10.43
C GLY A 915 11.92 17.60 10.96
N ILE A 916 11.37 17.68 12.18
CA ILE A 916 11.10 18.92 12.90
C ILE A 916 12.06 19.03 14.08
N TYR A 917 12.81 20.13 14.14
CA TYR A 917 13.80 20.40 15.17
C TYR A 917 13.38 21.61 15.99
N CYS A 918 13.46 21.47 17.31
CA CYS A 918 13.08 22.48 18.29
C CYS A 918 14.29 23.33 18.69
N GLU A 919 14.09 24.58 19.12
CA GLU A 919 15.17 25.38 19.74
C GLU A 919 15.73 24.72 21.02
N THR A 920 14.97 23.82 21.65
CA THR A 920 15.42 22.97 22.76
C THR A 920 16.47 21.94 22.36
N LEU A 921 16.75 21.80 21.06
CA LEU A 921 17.55 20.77 20.39
C LEU A 921 16.89 19.39 20.34
N ALA A 922 15.60 19.29 20.71
CA ALA A 922 14.82 18.08 20.55
C ALA A 922 14.36 17.89 19.10
N GLN A 923 14.10 16.63 18.73
CA GLN A 923 13.49 16.29 17.45
C GLN A 923 12.06 15.77 17.67
N LEU A 924 11.11 16.36 16.96
CA LEU A 924 9.72 15.91 16.95
C LEU A 924 9.42 15.13 15.67
N ARG A 925 8.68 14.02 15.81
CA ARG A 925 8.22 13.20 14.69
C ARG A 925 6.73 12.96 14.80
N ASN A 926 6.00 13.27 13.73
CA ASN A 926 4.62 12.84 13.53
C ASN A 926 4.50 12.35 12.09
N PRO A 927 4.13 11.07 11.87
CA PRO A 927 4.12 10.50 10.54
C PRO A 927 3.08 11.11 9.56
N GLN A 928 2.01 11.76 10.05
CA GLN A 928 1.09 12.57 9.23
C GLN A 928 1.66 13.96 8.94
N SER A 929 2.25 14.63 9.94
CA SER A 929 2.84 15.96 9.77
C SER A 929 4.04 15.96 8.83
N GLN A 930 4.88 14.92 8.90
CA GLN A 930 6.02 14.70 7.99
C GLN A 930 5.61 14.62 6.52
N PHE A 931 4.36 14.28 6.21
CA PHE A 931 3.85 14.31 4.85
C PHE A 931 3.88 15.72 4.27
N LEU A 932 3.58 16.76 5.08
CA LEU A 932 3.60 18.15 4.65
C LEU A 932 5.01 18.76 4.70
N GLY A 933 5.89 18.27 5.59
CA GLY A 933 7.27 18.76 5.72
C GLY A 933 8.26 18.18 4.69
N ASP A 934 7.78 17.45 3.68
CA ASP A 934 8.60 16.77 2.68
C ASP A 934 9.25 17.75 1.70
N SER A 935 10.59 17.79 1.67
CA SER A 935 11.35 18.68 0.76
C SER A 935 11.16 18.37 -0.72
N SER A 936 10.58 17.23 -1.06
CA SER A 936 10.17 16.87 -2.42
C SER A 936 8.71 16.43 -2.42
N PHE A 937 7.87 17.09 -1.63
CA PHE A 937 6.47 16.78 -1.41
C PHE A 937 5.78 16.22 -2.66
N PRO A 938 5.05 15.10 -2.60
CA PRO A 938 4.85 14.18 -1.47
C PRO A 938 5.75 12.91 -1.51
N ASN A 939 6.90 12.95 -2.17
CA ASN A 939 7.76 11.79 -2.43
C ASN A 939 8.11 10.96 -1.19
N LEU A 940 8.53 11.59 -0.09
CA LEU A 940 8.90 10.96 1.18
C LEU A 940 7.71 10.21 1.79
N GLY A 941 6.53 10.84 1.83
CA GLY A 941 5.30 10.18 2.26
C GLY A 941 4.96 8.92 1.44
N LEU A 942 5.24 8.93 0.14
CA LEU A 942 4.96 7.78 -0.72
C LEU A 942 5.97 6.63 -0.56
N GLN A 943 7.19 6.92 -0.09
CA GLN A 943 8.20 5.90 0.24
C GLN A 943 7.81 5.11 1.51
N TYR A 944 7.25 5.80 2.51
CA TYR A 944 6.83 5.18 3.78
C TYR A 944 5.47 4.45 3.68
N TYR A 945 4.49 4.96 2.92
CA TYR A 945 3.08 4.52 2.97
C TYR A 945 2.52 3.82 1.72
N LYS A 946 3.16 2.78 1.16
CA LYS A 946 2.83 2.29 -0.20
C LYS A 946 1.39 1.73 -0.41
N ASP A 947 0.71 1.20 0.61
CA ASP A 947 -0.67 0.66 0.49
C ASP A 947 -1.78 1.65 0.89
N GLU A 948 -1.42 2.74 1.56
CA GLU A 948 -2.35 3.75 2.11
C GLU A 948 -2.06 5.14 1.55
N ARG A 949 -1.36 5.23 0.41
CA ARG A 949 -1.03 6.50 -0.25
C ARG A 949 -2.25 7.38 -0.44
N ILE A 950 -3.39 6.77 -0.76
CA ILE A 950 -4.65 7.49 -0.89
C ILE A 950 -5.15 8.08 0.43
N ARG A 951 -4.83 7.47 1.58
CA ARG A 951 -5.16 8.04 2.91
C ARG A 951 -4.38 9.32 3.19
N LEU A 952 -3.15 9.46 2.70
CA LEU A 952 -2.41 10.73 2.77
C LEU A 952 -3.08 11.84 1.98
N VAL A 953 -3.52 11.53 0.75
CA VAL A 953 -4.26 12.46 -0.11
C VAL A 953 -5.59 12.85 0.54
N GLN A 954 -6.33 11.85 1.05
CA GLN A 954 -7.58 12.07 1.76
C GLN A 954 -7.36 12.92 3.02
N HIS A 955 -6.26 12.69 3.76
CA HIS A 955 -5.88 13.51 4.90
C HIS A 955 -5.57 14.95 4.48
N LEU A 956 -4.77 15.16 3.43
CA LEU A 956 -4.49 16.49 2.87
C LEU A 956 -5.77 17.24 2.52
N TYR A 957 -6.69 16.61 1.79
CA TYR A 957 -7.95 17.24 1.40
C TYR A 957 -8.86 17.49 2.60
N ARG A 958 -8.86 16.62 3.61
CA ARG A 958 -9.56 16.85 4.88
C ARG A 958 -9.01 18.06 5.62
N VAL A 959 -7.69 18.16 5.77
CA VAL A 959 -7.02 19.29 6.40
C VAL A 959 -7.36 20.56 5.63
N TYR A 960 -7.19 20.57 4.31
CA TYR A 960 -7.49 21.73 3.47
C TYR A 960 -8.96 22.20 3.58
N CYS A 961 -9.92 21.28 3.59
CA CYS A 961 -11.34 21.64 3.69
C CYS A 961 -11.71 22.34 5.00
N ALA A 962 -10.96 22.07 6.09
CA ALA A 962 -11.13 22.70 7.39
C ALA A 962 -10.55 24.12 7.46
N LEU A 963 -9.75 24.53 6.46
CA LEU A 963 -9.10 25.83 6.45
C LEU A 963 -10.04 26.95 6.01
N GLN A 964 -9.74 28.15 6.51
CA GLN A 964 -10.48 29.37 6.24
C GLN A 964 -9.92 30.10 5.03
N LEU A 965 -10.81 30.60 4.17
CA LEU A 965 -10.47 31.44 3.02
C LEU A 965 -11.26 32.75 3.13
N THR A 966 -10.62 33.88 2.81
CA THR A 966 -11.28 35.19 2.78
C THR A 966 -12.42 35.20 1.75
N ASN A 967 -12.15 34.68 0.55
CA ASN A 967 -13.16 34.41 -0.47
C ASN A 967 -13.31 32.89 -0.64
N PRO A 968 -14.48 32.29 -0.33
CA PRO A 968 -14.70 30.87 -0.52
C PRO A 968 -14.48 30.37 -1.96
N ALA A 969 -14.66 31.23 -2.97
CA ALA A 969 -14.43 30.88 -4.37
C ALA A 969 -12.94 30.65 -4.71
N ASP A 970 -12.01 31.08 -3.85
CA ASP A 970 -10.57 30.80 -4.04
C ASP A 970 -10.22 29.34 -3.72
N ARG A 971 -11.17 28.56 -3.20
CA ARG A 971 -10.93 27.18 -2.73
C ARG A 971 -10.36 26.25 -3.80
N SER A 972 -10.77 26.37 -5.06
CA SER A 972 -10.20 25.58 -6.15
C SER A 972 -8.81 26.08 -6.58
N LYS A 973 -8.56 27.40 -6.48
CA LYS A 973 -7.30 28.03 -6.85
C LYS A 973 -6.19 27.75 -5.82
N ALA A 974 -6.49 27.88 -4.53
CA ALA A 974 -5.51 27.77 -3.43
C ALA A 974 -4.99 26.36 -3.14
N ILE A 975 -5.50 25.33 -3.82
CA ILE A 975 -4.97 23.95 -3.76
C ILE A 975 -4.34 23.48 -5.07
N LEU A 976 -4.43 24.29 -6.14
CA LEU A 976 -4.04 23.86 -7.49
C LEU A 976 -2.58 23.39 -7.54
N GLY A 977 -1.66 24.10 -6.87
CA GLY A 977 -0.25 23.69 -6.81
C GLY A 977 -0.05 22.33 -6.15
N LEU A 978 -0.82 22.04 -5.08
CA LEU A 978 -0.79 20.73 -4.43
C LEU A 978 -1.38 19.63 -5.34
N GLN A 979 -2.48 19.90 -6.05
CA GLN A 979 -3.03 18.94 -7.01
C GLN A 979 -2.08 18.66 -8.18
N LYS A 980 -1.42 19.68 -8.73
CA LYS A 980 -0.40 19.52 -9.80
C LYS A 980 0.73 18.60 -9.34
N ARG A 981 1.23 18.83 -8.12
CA ARG A 981 2.30 18.00 -7.54
C ARG A 981 1.83 16.57 -7.31
N LEU A 982 0.64 16.37 -6.73
CA LEU A 982 0.02 15.06 -6.60
C LEU A 982 -0.12 14.36 -7.95
N SER A 983 -0.53 15.09 -8.99
CA SER A 983 -0.72 14.51 -10.33
C SER A 983 0.57 13.94 -10.91
N ARG A 984 1.66 14.73 -10.86
CA ARG A 984 3.00 14.31 -11.29
C ARG A 984 3.46 13.10 -10.50
N THR A 985 3.33 13.14 -9.18
CA THR A 985 3.89 12.10 -8.31
C THR A 985 3.10 10.79 -8.38
N PHE A 986 1.77 10.85 -8.47
CA PHE A 986 0.94 9.65 -8.67
C PHE A 986 0.95 9.14 -10.12
N LYS A 987 1.64 9.84 -11.05
CA LYS A 987 1.56 9.59 -12.50
C LYS A 987 0.10 9.44 -12.95
N SER A 988 -0.77 10.29 -12.40
CA SER A 988 -2.23 10.18 -12.56
C SER A 988 -2.84 11.57 -12.57
N ARG A 989 -3.79 11.79 -13.46
CA ARG A 989 -4.52 13.07 -13.53
C ARG A 989 -5.23 13.36 -12.19
N ALA A 990 -5.17 14.62 -11.74
CA ALA A 990 -5.81 15.07 -10.52
C ALA A 990 -6.48 16.43 -10.71
N ASP A 991 -7.81 16.43 -10.78
CA ASP A 991 -8.63 17.64 -10.97
C ASP A 991 -9.77 17.65 -9.96
N TYR A 992 -10.28 18.84 -9.64
CA TYR A 992 -11.48 19.01 -8.80
C TYR A 992 -11.49 18.14 -7.52
N GLY A 993 -10.34 17.95 -6.88
CA GLY A 993 -10.23 17.20 -5.62
C GLY A 993 -10.29 15.67 -5.74
N VAL A 994 -10.17 15.12 -6.95
CA VAL A 994 -10.06 13.66 -7.19
C VAL A 994 -8.72 13.30 -7.82
N ILE A 995 -8.26 12.06 -7.61
CA ILE A 995 -7.09 11.48 -8.28
C ILE A 995 -7.57 10.26 -9.05
N TYR A 996 -7.34 10.23 -10.37
CA TYR A 996 -8.03 9.32 -11.26
C TYR A 996 -7.64 7.85 -11.04
N GLY A 997 -6.39 7.58 -10.64
CA GLY A 997 -5.94 6.24 -10.26
C GLY A 997 -6.58 5.69 -8.98
N TYR A 998 -7.29 6.54 -8.23
CA TYR A 998 -8.05 6.19 -7.02
C TYR A 998 -9.47 6.78 -7.05
N PHE A 999 -10.01 7.00 -8.25
CA PHE A 999 -11.21 7.78 -8.50
C PHE A 999 -12.37 7.41 -7.57
N GLU A 1000 -12.68 6.12 -7.48
CA GLU A 1000 -13.80 5.58 -6.71
C GLU A 1000 -13.66 5.86 -5.20
N ARG A 1001 -12.44 5.90 -4.68
CA ARG A 1001 -12.19 6.24 -3.26
C ARG A 1001 -12.20 7.74 -3.01
N THR A 1002 -11.73 8.53 -3.98
CA THR A 1002 -11.69 10.00 -3.85
C THR A 1002 -13.03 10.67 -4.05
N ILE A 1003 -13.96 10.02 -4.75
CA ILE A 1003 -15.32 10.55 -4.91
C ILE A 1003 -16.21 10.23 -3.70
N LEU A 1004 -15.87 9.21 -2.89
CA LEU A 1004 -16.63 8.81 -1.69
C LEU A 1004 -16.24 9.61 -0.42
N TRP A 1005 -16.14 10.93 -0.57
CA TRP A 1005 -16.10 11.88 0.58
C TRP A 1005 -17.50 12.06 1.17
N GLN A 1006 -17.63 12.72 2.33
CA GLN A 1006 -18.89 13.09 2.98
C GLN A 1006 -18.68 14.25 3.95
N ALA A 1007 -19.75 14.96 4.33
CA ALA A 1007 -19.69 15.89 5.45
C ALA A 1007 -19.19 15.21 6.74
N LYS A 1008 -18.25 15.83 7.47
CA LYS A 1008 -17.76 15.32 8.76
C LYS A 1008 -18.87 15.29 9.81
N THR A 1009 -19.69 16.34 9.83
CA THR A 1009 -20.94 16.40 10.58
C THR A 1009 -22.08 16.38 9.56
N PRO A 1010 -23.04 15.43 9.65
CA PRO A 1010 -24.15 15.38 8.69
C PRO A 1010 -24.85 16.72 8.55
N ASN A 1011 -25.17 17.12 7.32
CA ASN A 1011 -25.78 18.40 7.01
C ASN A 1011 -24.94 19.60 7.53
N SER A 1012 -23.61 19.60 7.38
CA SER A 1012 -22.79 20.76 7.78
C SER A 1012 -22.31 21.61 6.61
N LEU A 1013 -22.37 21.09 5.39
CA LEU A 1013 -21.79 21.75 4.23
C LEU A 1013 -22.73 22.79 3.63
N SER A 1014 -22.14 23.83 3.03
CA SER A 1014 -22.85 24.89 2.30
C SER A 1014 -22.24 25.07 0.92
N ARG A 1015 -23.06 25.29 -0.12
CA ARG A 1015 -22.57 25.46 -1.51
C ARG A 1015 -21.81 26.78 -1.67
N ILE A 1016 -20.73 26.77 -2.45
CA ILE A 1016 -19.99 27.97 -2.84
C ILE A 1016 -20.57 28.52 -4.14
N PRO A 1017 -20.93 29.82 -4.22
CA PRO A 1017 -21.37 30.44 -5.45
C PRO A 1017 -20.15 30.84 -6.31
N TYR A 1018 -19.79 30.02 -7.29
CA TYR A 1018 -18.61 30.27 -8.17
C TYR A 1018 -18.86 31.26 -9.33
N GLY A 1019 -20.09 31.76 -9.52
CA GLY A 1019 -20.45 32.57 -10.70
C GLY A 1019 -20.54 31.75 -12.00
N ASP A 1020 -20.86 32.41 -13.12
CA ASP A 1020 -21.16 31.75 -14.40
C ASP A 1020 -19.93 31.28 -15.20
N GLU A 1021 -18.72 31.72 -14.85
CA GLU A 1021 -17.52 31.54 -15.70
C GLU A 1021 -16.68 30.30 -15.39
N ARG A 1022 -16.72 29.74 -14.16
CA ARG A 1022 -15.96 28.53 -13.76
C ARG A 1022 -16.69 27.72 -12.68
N ALA A 1023 -17.69 26.94 -13.10
CA ALA A 1023 -18.45 26.10 -12.17
C ALA A 1023 -17.63 24.87 -11.71
N VAL A 1024 -17.24 24.85 -10.42
CA VAL A 1024 -16.73 23.62 -9.80
C VAL A 1024 -17.88 22.62 -9.65
N PRO A 1025 -17.72 21.38 -10.13
CA PRO A 1025 -18.84 20.45 -10.23
C PRO A 1025 -19.32 19.96 -8.86
N SER A 1026 -20.61 19.66 -8.72
CA SER A 1026 -21.23 19.35 -7.43
C SER A 1026 -20.67 18.11 -6.73
N TRP A 1027 -20.16 17.14 -7.51
CA TRP A 1027 -19.54 15.93 -6.97
C TRP A 1027 -18.17 16.19 -6.33
N SER A 1028 -17.56 17.33 -6.61
CA SER A 1028 -16.31 17.76 -5.99
C SER A 1028 -16.58 18.37 -4.62
N TRP A 1029 -15.76 18.01 -3.63
CA TRP A 1029 -15.81 18.65 -2.32
C TRP A 1029 -15.43 20.15 -2.39
N MET A 1030 -14.74 20.58 -3.45
CA MET A 1030 -14.39 21.98 -3.69
C MET A 1030 -15.61 22.85 -3.94
N ALA A 1031 -16.76 22.26 -4.29
CA ALA A 1031 -17.98 22.99 -4.56
C ALA A 1031 -18.74 23.44 -3.30
N CYS A 1032 -18.25 23.07 -2.12
CA CYS A 1032 -18.86 23.37 -0.83
C CYS A 1032 -17.85 23.97 0.16
N THR A 1033 -18.31 24.74 1.14
CA THR A 1033 -17.59 25.06 2.38
C THR A 1033 -17.93 24.07 3.49
N GLY A 1034 -17.03 23.96 4.47
CA GLY A 1034 -17.15 23.06 5.63
C GLY A 1034 -16.20 21.88 5.59
N GLU A 1035 -16.15 21.15 6.71
CA GLU A 1035 -15.26 20.01 6.92
C GLU A 1035 -15.81 18.72 6.29
N ILE A 1036 -14.96 18.04 5.53
CA ILE A 1036 -15.26 16.72 4.98
C ILE A 1036 -14.54 15.62 5.75
N GLN A 1037 -15.00 14.40 5.54
CA GLN A 1037 -14.25 13.18 5.79
C GLN A 1037 -14.49 12.19 4.64
N TYR A 1038 -13.69 11.14 4.57
CA TYR A 1038 -13.89 10.07 3.60
C TYR A 1038 -14.58 8.89 4.27
N MET A 1039 -15.42 8.16 3.51
CA MET A 1039 -15.92 6.88 3.98
C MET A 1039 -14.73 5.96 4.28
N ASP A 1040 -14.73 5.31 5.45
CA ASP A 1040 -13.75 4.27 5.73
C ASP A 1040 -14.17 3.00 4.98
N ILE A 1041 -13.51 2.80 3.84
CA ILE A 1041 -13.76 1.70 2.92
C ILE A 1041 -12.60 0.71 3.03
N PRO A 1042 -12.84 -0.55 3.43
CA PRO A 1042 -11.78 -1.53 3.59
C PRO A 1042 -11.04 -1.76 2.27
N PHE A 1043 -9.71 -1.89 2.34
CA PHE A 1043 -8.91 -2.20 1.16
C PHE A 1043 -9.13 -3.64 0.72
N ARG A 1044 -9.14 -3.88 -0.59
CA ARG A 1044 -9.28 -5.22 -1.22
C ARG A 1044 -10.59 -5.97 -0.97
N GLN A 1045 -11.44 -5.50 -0.06
CA GLN A 1045 -12.77 -6.08 0.25
C GLN A 1045 -13.92 -5.50 -0.58
N VAL A 1046 -13.65 -4.56 -1.48
CA VAL A 1046 -14.65 -3.92 -2.35
C VAL A 1046 -14.33 -4.21 -3.81
N SER A 1047 -15.36 -4.56 -4.58
CA SER A 1047 -15.34 -4.60 -6.04
C SER A 1047 -15.90 -3.28 -6.56
N TRP A 1048 -15.08 -2.52 -7.27
CA TRP A 1048 -15.47 -1.24 -7.88
C TRP A 1048 -16.25 -1.51 -9.16
N THR A 1049 -17.32 -0.74 -9.38
CA THR A 1049 -18.24 -0.93 -10.51
C THR A 1049 -17.77 -0.21 -11.78
N GLY A 1050 -16.83 0.74 -11.67
CA GLY A 1050 -16.51 1.67 -12.75
C GLY A 1050 -17.61 2.71 -13.01
N ASN A 1051 -18.54 2.90 -12.07
CA ASN A 1051 -19.67 3.82 -12.14
C ASN A 1051 -19.66 4.78 -10.93
N PRO A 1052 -19.53 6.11 -11.08
CA PRO A 1052 -19.51 6.87 -12.34
C PRO A 1052 -18.29 6.53 -13.20
N THR A 1053 -18.42 6.73 -14.51
CA THR A 1053 -17.35 6.45 -15.48
C THR A 1053 -16.15 7.35 -15.20
N ASN A 1054 -14.98 6.73 -15.07
CA ASN A 1054 -13.73 7.46 -14.89
C ASN A 1054 -13.38 8.21 -16.18
N PRO A 1055 -13.18 9.54 -16.16
CA PRO A 1055 -12.97 10.33 -17.36
C PRO A 1055 -11.57 10.20 -17.99
N ILE A 1056 -10.67 9.38 -17.42
CA ILE A 1056 -9.26 9.28 -17.85
C ILE A 1056 -9.06 8.99 -19.35
N GLU A 1057 -9.92 8.18 -19.96
CA GLU A 1057 -9.78 7.77 -21.36
C GLU A 1057 -10.30 8.83 -22.35
N ASN A 1058 -11.11 9.78 -21.88
CA ASN A 1058 -11.84 10.72 -22.73
C ASN A 1058 -11.24 12.13 -22.79
N VAL A 1059 -10.25 12.44 -21.94
CA VAL A 1059 -9.65 13.78 -21.90
C VAL A 1059 -8.17 13.71 -22.31
N PRO A 1060 -7.80 14.26 -23.49
CA PRO A 1060 -6.42 14.30 -23.96
C PRO A 1060 -5.46 14.95 -22.95
N GLU A 1061 -4.20 14.51 -22.98
CA GLU A 1061 -3.14 15.08 -22.15
C GLU A 1061 -2.98 16.59 -22.47
N GLY A 1062 -3.15 17.44 -21.44
CA GLY A 1062 -3.13 18.90 -21.58
C GLY A 1062 -4.47 19.60 -21.83
N ALA A 1063 -5.57 18.87 -22.05
CA ALA A 1063 -6.91 19.47 -22.19
C ALA A 1063 -7.59 19.69 -20.83
N GLU A 1064 -8.19 20.87 -20.62
CA GLU A 1064 -9.03 21.15 -19.45
C GLU A 1064 -10.31 20.29 -19.50
N TRP A 1065 -10.64 19.67 -18.37
CA TRP A 1065 -11.87 18.88 -18.23
C TRP A 1065 -12.97 19.76 -17.65
N ASP A 1066 -14.16 19.71 -18.26
CA ASP A 1066 -15.35 20.47 -17.88
C ASP A 1066 -16.02 19.99 -16.57
N GLY A 1067 -15.53 18.89 -15.99
CA GLY A 1067 -16.03 18.35 -14.74
C GLY A 1067 -17.31 17.52 -14.86
N GLU A 1068 -17.77 17.21 -16.08
CA GLU A 1068 -18.99 16.39 -16.28
C GLU A 1068 -18.70 14.90 -16.09
N LEU A 1069 -19.45 14.23 -15.20
CA LEU A 1069 -19.37 12.78 -14.99
C LEU A 1069 -20.62 12.07 -15.50
N THR A 1070 -20.42 11.03 -16.30
CA THR A 1070 -21.50 10.12 -16.72
C THR A 1070 -21.66 8.98 -15.70
N ALA A 1071 -22.89 8.64 -15.34
CA ALA A 1071 -23.18 7.55 -14.42
C ALA A 1071 -24.46 6.78 -14.78
N GLU A 1072 -24.57 5.57 -14.28
CA GLU A 1072 -25.83 4.82 -14.22
C GLU A 1072 -26.41 4.90 -12.80
N ALA A 1073 -27.62 5.43 -12.68
CA ALA A 1073 -28.26 5.64 -11.39
C ALA A 1073 -29.49 4.74 -11.20
N SER A 1074 -29.62 4.16 -10.02
CA SER A 1074 -30.75 3.32 -9.59
C SER A 1074 -31.70 4.09 -8.68
N GLN A 1075 -32.98 3.70 -8.67
CA GLN A 1075 -33.95 4.20 -7.72
C GLN A 1075 -33.67 3.66 -6.31
N LEU A 1076 -33.88 4.52 -5.32
CA LEU A 1076 -33.76 4.18 -3.90
C LEU A 1076 -35.06 3.52 -3.41
N LEU A 1077 -34.95 2.30 -2.91
CA LEU A 1077 -36.07 1.51 -2.33
C LEU A 1077 -35.98 1.51 -0.80
N ILE A 1078 -35.77 2.69 -0.21
CA ILE A 1078 -35.51 2.86 1.23
C ILE A 1078 -36.27 4.07 1.78
N GLY A 1079 -36.80 3.92 2.99
CA GLY A 1079 -37.48 5.01 3.70
C GLY A 1079 -36.50 6.03 4.28
N ARG A 1080 -36.97 7.26 4.50
CA ARG A 1080 -36.14 8.38 5.00
C ARG A 1080 -35.35 8.06 6.27
N ASN A 1081 -36.00 7.49 7.28
CA ASN A 1081 -35.36 7.23 8.58
C ASN A 1081 -34.25 6.17 8.47
N GLU A 1082 -34.46 5.15 7.64
CA GLU A 1082 -33.47 4.09 7.41
C GLU A 1082 -32.32 4.57 6.52
N LEU A 1083 -32.59 5.47 5.57
CA LEU A 1083 -31.53 6.11 4.81
C LEU A 1083 -30.60 6.92 5.72
N LEU A 1084 -31.16 7.71 6.65
CA LEU A 1084 -30.37 8.56 7.55
C LEU A 1084 -29.48 7.75 8.53
N SER A 1085 -29.77 6.47 8.77
CA SER A 1085 -28.88 5.60 9.56
C SER A 1085 -27.76 4.95 8.74
N ARG A 1086 -27.86 5.00 7.40
CA ARG A 1086 -26.96 4.33 6.45
C ARG A 1086 -26.19 5.28 5.54
N ALA A 1087 -26.59 6.54 5.48
CA ALA A 1087 -26.06 7.54 4.57
C ALA A 1087 -25.89 8.90 5.26
N VAL A 1088 -24.97 9.69 4.71
CA VAL A 1088 -24.73 11.07 5.13
C VAL A 1088 -25.16 11.99 4.00
N ILE A 1089 -26.08 12.91 4.33
CA ILE A 1089 -26.50 14.01 3.46
C ILE A 1089 -25.56 15.19 3.69
N ASP A 1090 -25.06 15.76 2.60
CA ASP A 1090 -23.98 16.76 2.65
C ASP A 1090 -24.48 18.13 3.13
N CYS A 1091 -25.61 18.64 2.56
CA CYS A 1091 -26.09 20.01 2.80
C CYS A 1091 -27.39 20.07 3.64
N ARG A 1092 -27.51 21.08 4.53
CA ARG A 1092 -28.72 21.32 5.37
C ARG A 1092 -30.00 21.56 4.61
N THR A 1093 -29.89 22.17 3.44
CA THR A 1093 -31.05 22.51 2.60
C THR A 1093 -31.60 21.31 1.84
N TYR A 1094 -30.87 20.19 1.82
CA TYR A 1094 -31.29 19.01 1.09
C TYR A 1094 -32.25 18.17 1.94
N THR A 1095 -33.47 18.01 1.44
CA THR A 1095 -34.46 17.09 2.01
C THR A 1095 -34.55 15.86 1.12
N PHE A 1096 -34.36 14.67 1.71
CA PHE A 1096 -34.48 13.41 0.99
C PHE A 1096 -35.88 13.22 0.42
N ASP A 1097 -35.94 12.87 -0.86
CA ASP A 1097 -37.17 12.51 -1.59
C ASP A 1097 -36.94 11.17 -2.31
N SER A 1098 -37.65 10.14 -1.87
CA SER A 1098 -37.54 8.77 -2.39
C SER A 1098 -38.00 8.62 -3.85
N VAL A 1099 -38.73 9.60 -4.40
CA VAL A 1099 -39.23 9.57 -5.78
C VAL A 1099 -38.19 10.14 -6.74
N THR A 1100 -37.58 11.26 -6.37
CA THR A 1100 -36.69 12.01 -7.27
C THR A 1100 -35.22 11.70 -7.07
N TRP A 1101 -34.79 11.34 -5.85
CA TRP A 1101 -33.40 11.00 -5.59
C TRP A 1101 -33.07 9.64 -6.16
N ARG A 1102 -31.81 9.50 -6.60
CA ARG A 1102 -31.24 8.24 -7.09
C ARG A 1102 -29.95 7.95 -6.36
N CYS A 1103 -29.42 6.75 -6.58
CA CYS A 1103 -28.08 6.40 -6.14
C CYS A 1103 -27.24 5.85 -7.30
N VAL A 1104 -25.96 6.19 -7.29
CA VAL A 1104 -24.95 5.63 -8.19
C VAL A 1104 -24.13 4.64 -7.36
N VAL A 1105 -24.13 3.37 -7.77
CA VAL A 1105 -23.37 2.33 -7.06
C VAL A 1105 -21.91 2.39 -7.49
N VAL A 1106 -21.04 2.87 -6.59
CA VAL A 1106 -19.60 3.05 -6.83
C VAL A 1106 -18.82 1.76 -6.58
N GLY A 1107 -19.20 1.02 -5.54
CA GLY A 1107 -18.57 -0.25 -5.22
C GLY A 1107 -19.48 -1.17 -4.43
N LYS A 1108 -19.15 -2.46 -4.42
CA LYS A 1108 -19.89 -3.51 -3.71
C LYS A 1108 -18.93 -4.28 -2.81
N SER A 1109 -19.35 -4.65 -1.60
CA SER A 1109 -18.57 -5.53 -0.75
C SER A 1109 -18.40 -6.90 -1.44
N LYS A 1110 -17.19 -7.46 -1.35
CA LYS A 1110 -16.88 -8.80 -1.90
C LYS A 1110 -17.46 -9.92 -1.04
N MET A 1111 -17.60 -9.65 0.25
CA MET A 1111 -18.22 -10.54 1.21
C MET A 1111 -19.54 -9.94 1.66
N ALA A 1112 -20.48 -10.82 1.98
CA ALA A 1112 -21.67 -10.44 2.71
C ALA A 1112 -21.31 -10.00 4.14
N ASP A 1113 -22.14 -9.14 4.72
CA ASP A 1113 -22.10 -8.83 6.15
C ASP A 1113 -22.51 -10.05 7.00
N GLU A 1114 -22.46 -9.91 8.32
CA GLU A 1114 -22.81 -10.96 9.30
C GLU A 1114 -24.24 -11.50 9.12
N HIS A 1115 -25.10 -10.78 8.40
CA HIS A 1115 -26.49 -11.14 8.13
C HIS A 1115 -26.69 -11.67 6.70
N GLY A 1116 -25.62 -11.90 5.94
CA GLY A 1116 -25.68 -12.44 4.58
C GLY A 1116 -25.94 -11.40 3.49
N ASN A 1117 -25.92 -10.10 3.79
CA ASN A 1117 -26.23 -9.05 2.82
C ASN A 1117 -24.98 -8.45 2.17
N ILE A 1118 -25.04 -8.20 0.86
CA ILE A 1118 -24.02 -7.43 0.15
C ILE A 1118 -24.24 -5.93 0.41
N VAL A 1119 -23.17 -5.24 0.81
CA VAL A 1119 -23.17 -3.80 1.07
C VAL A 1119 -22.68 -3.06 -0.17
N HIS A 1120 -23.49 -2.11 -0.64
CA HIS A 1120 -23.20 -1.22 -1.76
C HIS A 1120 -22.76 0.15 -1.22
N TYR A 1121 -21.63 0.63 -1.70
CA TYR A 1121 -21.11 1.97 -1.45
C TYR A 1121 -21.62 2.89 -2.56
N VAL A 1122 -22.45 3.87 -2.20
CA VAL A 1122 -23.21 4.65 -3.17
C VAL A 1122 -22.97 6.14 -3.04
N LEU A 1123 -23.05 6.86 -4.17
CA LEU A 1123 -23.28 8.30 -4.22
C LEU A 1123 -24.79 8.55 -4.27
N LEU A 1124 -25.29 9.43 -3.41
CA LEU A 1124 -26.67 9.90 -3.46
C LEU A 1124 -26.73 11.15 -4.34
N ILE A 1125 -27.70 11.18 -5.25
CA ILE A 1125 -27.83 12.25 -6.24
C ILE A 1125 -29.28 12.73 -6.32
N ARG A 1126 -29.47 14.02 -6.61
CA ARG A 1126 -30.78 14.66 -6.76
C ARG A 1126 -30.84 15.50 -8.05
N PRO A 1127 -32.01 15.65 -8.69
CA PRO A 1127 -32.10 16.35 -9.96
C PRO A 1127 -31.82 17.85 -9.79
N LEU A 1128 -31.05 18.42 -10.73
CA LEU A 1128 -30.92 19.87 -10.89
C LEU A 1128 -32.13 20.35 -11.71
N GLY A 1129 -32.86 21.38 -11.26
CA GLY A 1129 -34.02 21.90 -12.01
C GLY A 1129 -33.62 22.40 -13.40
N GLY A 1130 -33.75 21.57 -14.44
CA GLY A 1130 -33.15 21.78 -15.76
C GLY A 1130 -33.43 20.62 -16.74
N PRO A 1131 -32.57 20.40 -17.77
CA PRO A 1131 -32.74 19.32 -18.76
C PRO A 1131 -32.91 17.94 -18.10
N ALA A 1132 -33.73 17.08 -18.71
CA ALA A 1132 -33.90 15.72 -18.23
C ALA A 1132 -32.53 15.00 -18.14
N GLN A 1133 -32.24 14.37 -16.99
CA GLN A 1133 -31.03 13.58 -16.70
C GLN A 1133 -29.80 14.31 -16.11
N VAL A 1134 -29.88 15.60 -15.76
CA VAL A 1134 -28.80 16.30 -15.02
C VAL A 1134 -29.06 16.26 -13.51
N TYR A 1135 -28.04 15.85 -12.74
CA TYR A 1135 -28.13 15.67 -11.30
C TYR A 1135 -26.96 16.35 -10.58
N GLU A 1136 -27.20 16.78 -9.34
CA GLU A 1136 -26.16 17.16 -8.39
C GLU A 1136 -25.96 16.09 -7.32
N ARG A 1137 -24.75 16.04 -6.78
CA ARG A 1137 -24.43 15.21 -5.62
C ARG A 1137 -25.14 15.73 -4.37
N ALA A 1138 -25.77 14.82 -3.62
CA ALA A 1138 -26.44 15.11 -2.37
C ALA A 1138 -25.81 14.43 -1.13
N GLY A 1139 -25.01 13.38 -1.32
CA GLY A 1139 -24.39 12.64 -0.21
C GLY A 1139 -23.77 11.31 -0.63
N VAL A 1140 -23.45 10.47 0.34
CA VAL A 1140 -22.97 9.07 0.16
C VAL A 1140 -23.56 8.15 1.21
N GLY A 1141 -23.57 6.84 0.96
CA GLY A 1141 -24.04 5.86 1.94
C GLY A 1141 -23.63 4.42 1.70
N LYS A 1142 -23.99 3.56 2.66
CA LYS A 1142 -23.83 2.10 2.63
C LYS A 1142 -25.22 1.44 2.58
N LEU A 1143 -25.66 1.06 1.40
CA LEU A 1143 -26.99 0.48 1.17
C LEU A 1143 -26.92 -1.03 0.95
N LEU A 1144 -28.00 -1.74 1.24
CA LEU A 1144 -28.14 -3.17 0.95
C LEU A 1144 -28.72 -3.38 -0.44
N ASP A 1145 -28.51 -4.58 -1.00
CA ASP A 1145 -29.03 -4.94 -2.33
C ASP A 1145 -30.56 -4.79 -2.42
N THR A 1146 -31.28 -5.09 -1.35
CA THR A 1146 -32.74 -4.95 -1.25
C THR A 1146 -33.23 -3.50 -1.25
N GLN A 1147 -32.34 -2.54 -1.01
CA GLN A 1147 -32.66 -1.11 -0.90
C GLN A 1147 -32.41 -0.36 -2.22
N ILE A 1148 -32.00 -1.04 -3.29
CA ILE A 1148 -31.65 -0.45 -4.58
C ILE A 1148 -32.42 -1.17 -5.69
N SER A 1149 -33.00 -0.42 -6.63
CA SER A 1149 -33.66 -1.02 -7.79
C SER A 1149 -32.66 -1.63 -8.78
N LYS A 1150 -33.03 -2.77 -9.39
CA LYS A 1150 -32.21 -3.41 -10.45
C LYS A 1150 -32.14 -2.61 -11.76
N GLY A 1151 -33.17 -1.79 -12.05
CA GLY A 1151 -33.16 -0.91 -13.21
C GLY A 1151 -32.26 0.31 -12.98
N THR A 1152 -31.47 0.68 -13.99
CA THR A 1152 -30.62 1.88 -14.00
C THR A 1152 -31.10 2.88 -15.05
N THR A 1153 -30.74 4.15 -14.88
CA THR A 1153 -30.94 5.21 -15.87
C THR A 1153 -29.64 5.99 -16.01
N LYS A 1154 -29.26 6.29 -17.25
CA LYS A 1154 -28.08 7.13 -17.52
C LYS A 1154 -28.33 8.55 -17.03
N VAL A 1155 -27.37 9.10 -16.29
CA VAL A 1155 -27.42 10.46 -15.72
C VAL A 1155 -26.08 11.17 -15.90
N TYR A 1156 -26.12 12.49 -15.87
CA TYR A 1156 -24.96 13.38 -15.93
C TYR A 1156 -24.84 14.12 -14.59
N LEU A 1157 -23.70 13.98 -13.92
CA LEU A 1157 -23.40 14.69 -12.68
C LEU A 1157 -22.61 15.95 -13.02
N ARG A 1158 -23.19 17.10 -12.67
CA ARG A 1158 -22.58 18.42 -12.79
C ARG A 1158 -22.52 19.11 -11.45
#